data_AF-A0A6A6KR53-F1
#
_entry.id   AF-A0A6A6KR53-F1
#
_cell.length_a   1.000
_cell.length_b   1.000
_cell.length_c   1.000
_cell.angle_alpha   90.00
_cell.angle_beta   90.00
_cell.angle_gamma   90.00
#
_symmetry.space_group_name_H-M   'P 1'
#
loop_
_entity.id
_entity.type
_entity.pdbx_description
1 polymer ?
#
loop_
_entity_poly.entity_id
_entity_poly.type
_entity_poly.pdbx_seq_one_letter_code
_entity_poly.pdbx_strand_id
1 'polypeptide(L)'
;MELVGAHIDNWDEESPFPYARVSHIFGRGSEMEPQINAILFENAIYCSEFYSESLSCLPSKAWEVPAEELTIRRDLRNLCIFTIDPSTATDLDDALSFERLPNGSVRVGVHIADVSYFVLPDTALDKEAQSRSTSVYMLRRKLPMLPPLLSENLGSLNPGEDRLAFSIFWDLNSVGEILDHWIGRTVIRSCCKLSYELALDMVDGMISEETCDTLGNRLPRCMALLNGQIMLCEQEESSFLVEEFMLLANRTAAEIISRAFPDSALLRRHPEPNMRKLREFEAFCCKHGLEMDTSSGHFHQSLEHIREKLKDDSVLFDIVMSYASRPMQLATYFCSGVMKDNINDWGHYALAIPFYTHFTSPLRRYPDIVVHRTLAAAIEAEELYTRSRKISHKVRLGEELTRFFTGIYFDKDAAESSEGREALSAAAIKHRVPCTELLAGVAAYSNDRKLASRHVKDACDKLCMWVLLKKKEFLLSDARVLGLGPRFMTIYIQKLAIERRIYYEEVEGLTVEWLEATSTLVLNLCAYKRTFKRASPGNYRALNEVAWVISPCNLNAEAGTVGRFANECNVTPSGKNGLASRHVDPVSESEIEPVVFPLTVRLLSTIPVALHAVGGDDGPIDIGVRLYYKLSTGGEVIRTDIQVGDDTLPFFSVSLWQKQMAAKAVAGDVVLLQNVKIAKFGCVVDARTVQFSSLKCLIHPYELLISKGVDDLIGECRVGKTTMEKFVKVIKWVQRAGSSLYNIRLSSFQKRQLPRNWTVPEQSESRDIFLLSEVLQLRNSCKAVFNASAGEIFLPITWRALGDSDKEKMFVSRRINNVEDSTIAEDFTCVGCQLCGSPLDSENRHIFKQNSVPLYCPKSSDHLHIVGMIYRPFMLYVWDESEYLPLFVRNKAAELLFGNIKAERVYSCYKGQKNGQNCDQKDHCKETIPKAIGKAVVDSCSSGADKSQQVEGKHHHHKKVDFRLIWLILLKMLLQQGNSPLKFEVNVNTSLDMENGKFEMVSVSVPCIRTR
;
A
#
# COMPACT_ATOMS: atom_id res chain seq x y z
N MET A 1 -4.79 22.34 -27.51
CA MET A 1 -3.82 23.41 -27.85
C MET A 1 -2.62 22.81 -28.59
N GLU A 2 -1.76 23.62 -29.22
CA GLU A 2 -0.52 23.12 -29.84
C GLU A 2 0.55 22.85 -28.77
N LEU A 3 1.27 21.73 -28.92
CA LEU A 3 2.46 21.40 -28.14
C LEU A 3 3.68 22.02 -28.80
N VAL A 4 4.43 22.76 -28.00
CA VAL A 4 5.66 23.42 -28.42
C VAL A 4 6.81 23.07 -27.49
N GLY A 5 8.00 22.89 -28.07
CA GLY A 5 9.25 22.81 -27.35
C GLY A 5 9.86 24.20 -27.23
N ALA A 6 10.28 24.61 -26.04
CA ALA A 6 10.91 25.89 -25.81
C ALA A 6 12.14 25.76 -24.90
N HIS A 7 13.13 26.63 -25.11
CA HIS A 7 14.30 26.77 -24.24
C HIS A 7 14.15 28.02 -23.39
N ILE A 8 14.37 27.88 -22.09
CA ILE A 8 14.44 29.03 -21.17
C ILE A 8 15.77 29.74 -21.44
N ASP A 9 15.72 30.99 -21.90
CA ASP A 9 16.92 31.79 -22.19
C ASP A 9 17.35 32.60 -20.95
N ASN A 10 16.39 33.19 -20.24
CA ASN A 10 16.65 34.02 -19.06
C ASN A 10 15.49 33.94 -18.07
N TRP A 11 15.78 34.03 -16.77
CA TRP A 11 14.79 34.22 -15.73
C TRP A 11 15.28 35.31 -14.78
N ASP A 12 14.78 36.51 -15.00
CA ASP A 12 15.09 37.68 -14.19
C ASP A 12 14.39 37.58 -12.81
N GLU A 13 15.05 38.06 -11.75
CA GLU A 13 14.54 38.08 -10.37
C GLU A 13 13.25 38.90 -10.24
N GLU A 14 13.07 39.91 -11.10
CA GLU A 14 11.89 40.78 -11.10
C GLU A 14 10.67 40.15 -11.79
N SER A 15 10.86 39.09 -12.58
CA SER A 15 9.78 38.45 -13.34
C SER A 15 9.29 37.16 -12.66
N PRO A 16 7.98 37.01 -12.40
CA PRO A 16 7.44 35.74 -11.90
C PRO A 16 7.47 34.63 -12.95
N PHE A 17 7.78 34.94 -14.22
CA PHE A 17 7.85 33.96 -15.31
C PHE A 17 9.19 34.04 -16.06
N PRO A 18 9.79 32.90 -16.44
CA PRO A 18 10.98 32.88 -17.27
C PRO A 18 10.68 33.34 -18.70
N TYR A 19 11.66 33.97 -19.35
CA TYR A 19 11.64 34.23 -20.78
C TYR A 19 12.13 32.97 -21.53
N ALA A 20 11.32 32.47 -22.45
CA ALA A 20 11.62 31.28 -23.22
C ALA A 20 11.46 31.50 -24.72
N ARG A 21 12.35 30.91 -25.51
CA ARG A 21 12.28 30.88 -26.98
C ARG A 21 11.73 29.55 -27.45
N VAL A 22 10.64 29.59 -28.20
CA VAL A 22 10.08 28.40 -28.87
C VAL A 22 11.07 27.90 -29.93
N SER A 23 11.44 26.63 -29.87
CA SER A 23 12.34 25.99 -30.83
C SER A 23 11.61 25.03 -31.77
N HIS A 24 10.54 24.36 -31.30
CA HIS A 24 9.82 23.34 -32.07
C HIS A 24 8.30 23.47 -31.88
N ILE A 25 7.55 23.13 -32.92
CA ILE A 25 6.09 22.97 -32.87
C ILE A 25 5.80 21.52 -33.25
N PHE A 26 5.24 20.73 -32.32
CA PHE A 26 5.04 19.29 -32.51
C PHE A 26 3.67 18.95 -33.11
N GLY A 27 2.65 19.79 -32.90
CA GLY A 27 1.27 19.54 -33.32
C GLY A 27 0.29 19.62 -32.15
N ARG A 28 -0.90 19.01 -32.28
CA ARG A 28 -1.95 19.11 -31.25
C ARG A 28 -1.69 18.17 -30.06
N GLY A 29 -1.91 18.66 -28.84
CA GLY A 29 -1.75 17.87 -27.62
C GLY A 29 -2.69 16.68 -27.48
N SER A 30 -3.81 16.66 -28.21
CA SER A 30 -4.71 15.51 -28.29
C SER A 30 -4.19 14.30 -29.06
N GLU A 31 -3.14 14.49 -29.87
CA GLU A 31 -2.64 13.49 -30.82
C GLU A 31 -1.45 12.72 -30.24
N MET A 32 -1.31 11.45 -30.64
CA MET A 32 -0.31 10.54 -30.08
C MET A 32 1.11 10.88 -30.54
N GLU A 33 1.33 11.12 -31.83
CA GLU A 33 2.67 11.38 -32.38
C GLU A 33 3.28 12.71 -31.87
N PRO A 34 2.55 13.84 -31.81
CA PRO A 34 3.05 15.07 -31.19
C PRO A 34 3.48 14.89 -29.72
N GLN A 35 2.72 14.09 -28.95
CA GLN A 35 3.05 13.78 -27.56
C GLN A 35 4.32 12.92 -27.45
N ILE A 36 4.50 11.92 -28.31
CA ILE A 36 5.72 11.11 -28.36
C ILE A 36 6.93 12.01 -28.68
N ASN A 37 6.82 12.87 -29.69
CA ASN A 37 7.90 13.78 -30.07
C ASN A 37 8.24 14.77 -28.94
N ALA A 38 7.25 15.27 -28.21
CA ALA A 38 7.45 16.12 -27.04
C ALA A 38 8.17 15.37 -25.90
N ILE A 39 7.77 14.13 -25.59
CA ILE A 39 8.42 13.26 -24.59
C ILE A 39 9.89 13.00 -24.96
N LEU A 40 10.16 12.71 -26.23
CA LEU A 40 11.52 12.50 -26.72
C LEU A 40 12.36 13.77 -26.60
N PHE A 41 11.80 14.93 -26.96
CA PHE A 41 12.47 16.22 -26.84
C PHE A 41 12.79 16.59 -25.38
N GLU A 42 11.83 16.43 -24.47
CA GLU A 42 11.99 16.70 -23.04
C GLU A 42 13.12 15.87 -22.42
N ASN A 43 13.26 14.62 -22.86
CA ASN A 43 14.31 13.69 -22.39
C ASN A 43 15.59 13.75 -23.24
N ALA A 44 15.73 14.75 -24.13
CA ALA A 44 16.85 14.91 -25.05
C ALA A 44 17.17 13.64 -25.86
N ILE A 45 16.16 12.88 -26.28
CA ILE A 45 16.31 11.67 -27.09
C ILE A 45 16.24 12.02 -28.58
N TYR A 46 17.36 11.86 -29.26
CA TYR A 46 17.45 12.04 -30.70
C TYR A 46 16.68 10.95 -31.44
N CYS A 47 15.69 11.35 -32.23
CA CYS A 47 14.94 10.47 -33.13
C CYS A 47 15.34 10.65 -34.60
N SER A 48 16.40 11.43 -34.87
CA SER A 48 16.91 11.68 -36.21
C SER A 48 17.51 10.43 -36.85
N GLU A 49 17.50 10.42 -38.17
CA GLU A 49 18.25 9.44 -38.95
C GLU A 49 19.76 9.53 -38.64
N PHE A 50 20.47 8.44 -38.91
CA PHE A 50 21.93 8.39 -38.72
C PHE A 50 22.63 9.29 -39.74
N TYR A 51 23.72 9.91 -39.33
CA TYR A 51 24.50 10.77 -40.22
C TYR A 51 25.14 9.95 -41.35
N SER A 52 25.30 10.56 -42.53
CA SER A 52 25.94 9.94 -43.70
C SER A 52 27.36 9.45 -43.39
N GLU A 53 28.09 10.20 -42.57
CA GLU A 53 29.44 9.92 -42.11
C GLU A 53 29.46 8.64 -41.26
N SER A 54 28.48 8.46 -40.36
CA SER A 54 28.34 7.25 -39.54
C SER A 54 27.98 6.03 -40.40
N LEU A 55 27.09 6.19 -41.38
CA LEU A 55 26.73 5.12 -42.31
C LEU A 55 27.89 4.70 -43.22
N SER A 56 28.78 5.65 -43.57
CA SER A 56 29.97 5.37 -44.37
C SER A 56 31.02 4.50 -43.64
N CYS A 57 30.94 4.40 -42.31
CA CYS A 57 31.79 3.50 -41.52
C CYS A 57 31.36 2.04 -41.61
N LEU A 58 30.16 1.74 -42.11
CA LEU A 58 29.64 0.38 -42.17
C LEU A 58 30.15 -0.36 -43.42
N PRO A 59 30.41 -1.68 -43.30
CA PRO A 59 30.69 -2.48 -44.48
C PRO A 59 29.43 -2.64 -45.36
N SER A 60 29.62 -3.14 -46.57
CA SER A 60 28.51 -3.38 -47.50
C SER A 60 27.49 -4.39 -46.93
N LYS A 61 26.24 -4.33 -47.39
CA LYS A 61 25.19 -5.25 -46.93
C LYS A 61 25.51 -6.74 -47.21
N ALA A 62 26.34 -7.04 -48.21
CA ALA A 62 26.77 -8.39 -48.57
C ALA A 62 28.08 -8.80 -47.86
N TRP A 63 28.33 -8.26 -46.66
CA TRP A 63 29.52 -8.58 -45.90
C TRP A 63 29.48 -10.02 -45.39
N GLU A 64 30.59 -10.72 -45.56
CA GLU A 64 30.83 -12.06 -45.02
C GLU A 64 32.06 -12.01 -44.10
N VAL A 65 32.18 -12.99 -43.22
CA VAL A 65 33.33 -13.09 -42.29
C VAL A 65 34.63 -13.24 -43.11
N PRO A 66 35.61 -12.31 -42.98
CA PRO A 66 36.87 -12.40 -43.71
C PRO A 66 37.68 -13.65 -43.32
N ALA A 67 38.44 -14.19 -44.29
CA ALA A 67 39.23 -15.41 -44.07
C ALA A 67 40.34 -15.21 -43.03
N GLU A 68 40.84 -13.98 -42.87
CA GLU A 68 41.83 -13.62 -41.87
C GLU A 68 41.27 -13.79 -40.46
N GLU A 69 40.01 -13.41 -40.22
CA GLU A 69 39.36 -13.54 -38.92
C GLU A 69 39.18 -15.01 -38.51
N LEU A 70 38.99 -15.93 -39.47
CA LEU A 70 38.94 -17.37 -39.21
C LEU A 70 40.28 -17.94 -38.71
N THR A 71 41.40 -17.27 -38.99
CA THR A 71 42.72 -17.71 -38.51
C THR A 71 43.07 -17.16 -37.13
N ILE A 72 42.56 -15.97 -36.81
CA ILE A 72 42.86 -15.26 -35.54
C ILE A 72 41.88 -15.68 -34.44
N ARG A 73 40.61 -15.93 -34.80
CA ARG A 73 39.55 -16.31 -33.88
C ARG A 73 39.37 -17.82 -33.82
N ARG A 74 38.84 -18.30 -32.69
CA ARG A 74 38.47 -19.70 -32.57
C ARG A 74 37.19 -19.99 -33.38
N ASP A 75 37.29 -20.91 -34.34
CA ASP A 75 36.15 -21.35 -35.14
C ASP A 75 35.25 -22.30 -34.34
N LEU A 76 33.99 -21.89 -34.13
CA LEU A 76 32.96 -22.63 -33.40
C LEU A 76 31.73 -22.92 -34.27
N ARG A 77 31.80 -22.73 -35.60
CA ARG A 77 30.66 -22.91 -36.51
C ARG A 77 30.09 -24.33 -36.53
N ASN A 78 30.87 -25.30 -36.05
CA ASN A 78 30.46 -26.70 -35.94
C ASN A 78 29.72 -27.03 -34.63
N LEU A 79 29.72 -26.13 -33.65
CA LEU A 79 29.04 -26.32 -32.36
C LEU A 79 27.51 -26.09 -32.49
N CYS A 80 26.69 -26.76 -31.67
CA CYS A 80 25.24 -26.46 -31.56
C CYS A 80 25.12 -25.15 -30.76
N ILE A 81 24.97 -24.03 -31.46
CA ILE A 81 24.79 -22.70 -30.88
C ILE A 81 23.42 -22.19 -31.29
N PHE A 82 22.65 -21.64 -30.37
CA PHE A 82 21.30 -21.12 -30.63
C PHE A 82 21.04 -19.85 -29.82
N THR A 83 20.08 -19.03 -30.25
CA THR A 83 19.64 -17.85 -29.47
C THR A 83 18.29 -18.12 -28.83
N ILE A 84 18.01 -17.49 -27.69
CA ILE A 84 16.71 -17.54 -27.00
C ILE A 84 16.28 -16.11 -26.74
N ASP A 85 15.27 -15.65 -27.47
CA ASP A 85 14.84 -14.25 -27.47
C ASP A 85 13.32 -14.13 -27.58
N PRO A 86 12.71 -12.97 -27.27
CA PRO A 86 11.33 -12.71 -27.66
C PRO A 86 11.12 -12.94 -29.16
N SER A 87 9.94 -13.46 -29.54
CA SER A 87 9.60 -13.73 -30.94
C SER A 87 9.76 -12.49 -31.84
N THR A 88 9.49 -11.31 -31.28
CA THR A 88 9.61 -10.00 -31.95
C THR A 88 11.03 -9.42 -32.01
N ALA A 89 12.03 -10.05 -31.39
CA ALA A 89 13.39 -9.53 -31.34
C ALA A 89 14.07 -9.54 -32.71
N THR A 90 14.78 -8.45 -33.06
CA THR A 90 15.51 -8.31 -34.33
C THR A 90 17.02 -8.14 -34.13
N ASP A 91 17.45 -7.62 -32.98
CA ASP A 91 18.84 -7.49 -32.56
C ASP A 91 19.20 -8.57 -31.54
N LEU A 92 19.70 -9.70 -32.04
CA LEU A 92 20.09 -10.85 -31.22
C LEU A 92 21.53 -10.63 -30.74
N ASP A 93 21.70 -10.21 -29.49
CA ASP A 93 23.00 -9.91 -28.87
C ASP A 93 23.72 -11.19 -28.42
N ASP A 94 22.98 -12.17 -27.91
CA ASP A 94 23.52 -13.33 -27.20
C ASP A 94 23.05 -14.68 -27.78
N ALA A 95 23.92 -15.68 -27.64
CA ALA A 95 23.66 -17.06 -28.00
C ALA A 95 24.28 -18.01 -26.97
N LEU A 96 23.72 -19.21 -26.87
CA LEU A 96 24.11 -20.23 -25.91
C LEU A 96 24.57 -21.52 -26.61
N SER A 97 25.47 -22.24 -25.96
CA SER A 97 25.82 -23.62 -26.30
C SER A 97 26.05 -24.46 -25.06
N PHE A 98 25.77 -25.76 -25.18
CA PHE A 98 25.95 -26.74 -24.12
C PHE A 98 26.66 -27.97 -24.71
N GLU A 99 27.68 -28.46 -24.00
CA GLU A 99 28.42 -29.66 -24.38
C GLU A 99 28.72 -30.50 -23.14
N ARG A 100 28.36 -31.79 -23.16
CA ARG A 100 28.70 -32.72 -22.06
C ARG A 100 30.11 -33.26 -22.26
N LEU A 101 30.96 -33.07 -21.25
CA LEU A 101 32.36 -33.48 -21.26
C LEU A 101 32.52 -34.96 -20.81
N PRO A 102 33.61 -35.65 -21.21
CA PRO A 102 33.82 -37.08 -20.90
C PRO A 102 33.88 -37.41 -19.41
N ASN A 103 34.30 -36.46 -18.58
CA ASN A 103 34.36 -36.56 -17.12
C ASN A 103 32.99 -36.39 -16.44
N GLY A 104 31.91 -36.15 -17.21
CA GLY A 104 30.56 -35.94 -16.70
C GLY A 104 30.22 -34.48 -16.36
N SER A 105 31.17 -33.55 -16.45
CA SER A 105 30.90 -32.10 -16.31
C SER A 105 30.26 -31.55 -17.59
N VAL A 106 29.69 -30.35 -17.53
CA VAL A 106 29.07 -29.70 -18.69
C VAL A 106 29.79 -28.39 -18.99
N ARG A 107 30.18 -28.23 -20.25
CA ARG A 107 30.69 -26.97 -20.78
C ARG A 107 29.53 -26.13 -21.28
N VAL A 108 29.35 -24.96 -20.67
CA VAL A 108 28.40 -23.95 -21.10
C VAL A 108 29.14 -22.85 -21.83
N GLY A 109 28.66 -22.46 -23.01
CA GLY A 109 29.19 -21.33 -23.78
C GLY A 109 28.16 -20.21 -23.87
N VAL A 110 28.56 -19.00 -23.49
CA VAL A 110 27.84 -17.76 -23.80
C VAL A 110 28.59 -17.04 -24.91
N HIS A 111 27.90 -16.70 -25.99
CA HIS A 111 28.46 -16.06 -27.17
C HIS A 111 27.76 -14.72 -27.42
N ILE A 112 28.49 -13.62 -27.32
CA ILE A 112 27.96 -12.26 -27.47
C ILE A 112 28.43 -11.68 -28.82
N ALA A 113 27.56 -10.98 -29.54
CA ALA A 113 27.90 -10.27 -30.77
C ALA A 113 29.15 -9.38 -30.59
N ASP A 114 30.18 -9.55 -31.43
CA ASP A 114 31.40 -8.73 -31.36
C ASP A 114 31.23 -7.41 -32.12
N VAL A 115 30.45 -6.50 -31.55
CA VAL A 115 30.19 -5.16 -32.12
C VAL A 115 31.46 -4.30 -32.13
N SER A 116 32.43 -4.58 -31.24
CA SER A 116 33.70 -3.84 -31.16
C SER A 116 34.54 -3.95 -32.44
N TYR A 117 34.31 -4.99 -33.24
CA TYR A 117 34.91 -5.15 -34.57
C TYR A 117 34.41 -4.11 -35.58
N PHE A 118 33.10 -3.82 -35.57
CA PHE A 118 32.46 -2.92 -36.52
C PHE A 118 32.50 -1.45 -36.06
N VAL A 119 32.35 -1.22 -34.75
CA VAL A 119 32.37 0.12 -34.15
C VAL A 119 33.78 0.39 -33.65
N LEU A 120 34.63 0.90 -34.53
CA LEU A 120 36.01 1.24 -34.20
C LEU A 120 36.08 2.55 -33.40
N PRO A 121 36.98 2.66 -32.39
CA PRO A 121 37.12 3.87 -31.58
C PRO A 121 37.33 5.15 -32.41
N ASP A 122 36.83 6.27 -31.92
CA ASP A 122 37.01 7.63 -32.47
C ASP A 122 36.41 7.88 -33.87
N THR A 123 35.74 6.87 -34.46
CA THR A 123 35.01 7.00 -35.73
C THR A 123 33.71 7.81 -35.58
N ALA A 124 33.13 8.24 -36.71
CA ALA A 124 31.82 8.92 -36.69
C ALA A 124 30.73 8.04 -36.07
N LEU A 125 30.73 6.74 -36.42
CA LEU A 125 29.81 5.76 -35.85
C LEU A 125 29.99 5.58 -34.34
N ASP A 126 31.24 5.56 -33.84
CA ASP A 126 31.54 5.47 -32.40
C ASP A 126 31.02 6.70 -31.64
N LYS A 127 31.26 7.90 -32.16
CA LYS A 127 30.77 9.15 -31.55
C LYS A 127 29.24 9.22 -31.54
N GLU A 128 28.59 8.75 -32.60
CA GLU A 128 27.12 8.67 -32.64
C GLU A 128 26.59 7.61 -31.67
N ALA A 129 27.22 6.43 -31.60
CA ALA A 129 26.87 5.39 -30.64
C ALA A 129 27.05 5.87 -29.19
N GLN A 130 28.14 6.60 -28.91
CA GLN A 130 28.39 7.24 -27.62
C GLN A 130 27.32 8.28 -27.28
N SER A 131 26.96 9.14 -28.24
CA SER A 131 25.94 10.18 -28.08
C SER A 131 24.55 9.58 -27.81
N ARG A 132 24.15 8.53 -28.53
CA ARG A 132 22.89 7.81 -28.32
C ARG A 132 22.93 6.98 -27.02
N SER A 133 24.07 6.36 -26.72
CA SER A 133 24.43 5.53 -25.55
C SER A 133 23.60 4.26 -25.32
N THR A 134 22.28 4.29 -25.53
CA THR A 134 21.38 3.14 -25.37
C THR A 134 20.27 3.18 -26.42
N SER A 135 19.84 2.01 -26.89
CA SER A 135 18.60 1.92 -27.68
C SER A 135 17.38 2.18 -26.79
N VAL A 136 16.39 2.89 -27.32
CA VAL A 136 15.15 3.24 -26.60
C VAL A 136 14.00 2.42 -27.16
N TYR A 137 13.36 1.63 -26.31
CA TYR A 137 12.25 0.76 -26.67
C TYR A 137 10.92 1.37 -26.24
N MET A 138 10.03 1.62 -27.20
CA MET A 138 8.66 2.06 -27.00
C MET A 138 7.70 1.00 -27.55
N LEU A 139 6.43 1.02 -27.11
CA LEU A 139 5.43 -0.02 -27.43
C LEU A 139 5.29 -0.35 -28.94
N ARG A 140 5.53 0.63 -29.83
CA ARG A 140 5.38 0.48 -31.29
C ARG A 140 6.65 0.75 -32.10
N ARG A 141 7.71 1.26 -31.45
CA ARG A 141 8.89 1.76 -32.15
C ARG A 141 10.14 1.56 -31.30
N LYS A 142 11.22 1.17 -31.94
CA LYS A 142 12.57 1.15 -31.39
C LYS A 142 13.35 2.33 -31.97
N LEU A 143 14.03 3.10 -31.13
CA LEU A 143 15.06 4.04 -31.56
C LEU A 143 16.41 3.39 -31.30
N PRO A 144 17.08 2.88 -32.35
CA PRO A 144 18.29 2.10 -32.16
C PRO A 144 19.49 3.00 -31.85
N MET A 145 20.42 2.48 -31.03
CA MET A 145 21.72 3.09 -30.79
C MET A 145 22.63 3.00 -32.02
N LEU A 146 22.57 1.88 -32.74
CA LEU A 146 23.37 1.61 -33.94
C LEU A 146 22.47 1.51 -35.17
N PRO A 147 22.96 1.85 -36.37
CA PRO A 147 22.19 1.72 -37.61
C PRO A 147 21.58 0.31 -37.76
N PRO A 148 20.32 0.17 -38.22
CA PRO A 148 19.67 -1.13 -38.38
C PRO A 148 20.48 -2.15 -39.21
N LEU A 149 21.23 -1.67 -40.21
CA LEU A 149 22.15 -2.51 -40.99
C LEU A 149 23.17 -3.23 -40.10
N LEU A 150 23.65 -2.60 -39.04
CA LEU A 150 24.54 -3.22 -38.08
C LEU A 150 23.78 -3.96 -36.98
N SER A 151 22.80 -3.31 -36.34
CA SER A 151 22.14 -3.85 -35.15
C SER A 151 21.21 -5.04 -35.43
N GLU A 152 20.57 -5.11 -36.58
CA GLU A 152 19.57 -6.14 -36.91
C GLU A 152 20.07 -7.16 -37.95
N ASN A 153 21.22 -6.89 -38.57
CA ASN A 153 21.78 -7.73 -39.61
C ASN A 153 23.23 -8.15 -39.33
N LEU A 154 24.21 -7.27 -39.58
CA LEU A 154 25.63 -7.65 -39.58
C LEU A 154 26.14 -8.09 -38.19
N GLY A 155 25.73 -7.38 -37.15
CA GLY A 155 26.12 -7.68 -35.76
C GLY A 155 25.17 -8.67 -35.07
N SER A 156 23.91 -8.76 -35.51
CA SER A 156 22.93 -9.69 -34.93
C SER A 156 23.31 -11.14 -35.19
N LEU A 157 23.17 -12.01 -34.18
CA LEU A 157 23.48 -13.44 -34.24
C LEU A 157 22.40 -14.26 -34.97
N ASN A 158 22.06 -13.82 -36.18
CA ASN A 158 21.00 -14.40 -37.00
C ASN A 158 21.27 -15.89 -37.34
N PRO A 159 20.23 -16.74 -37.37
CA PRO A 159 20.38 -18.17 -37.60
C PRO A 159 20.83 -18.48 -39.03
N GLY A 160 21.70 -19.47 -39.17
CA GLY A 160 22.21 -19.95 -40.45
C GLY A 160 23.31 -19.08 -41.06
N GLU A 161 23.77 -18.03 -40.38
CA GLU A 161 24.81 -17.14 -40.88
C GLU A 161 26.06 -17.17 -40.00
N ASP A 162 27.23 -17.03 -40.62
CA ASP A 162 28.49 -16.95 -39.89
C ASP A 162 28.62 -15.54 -39.28
N ARG A 163 28.94 -15.47 -37.99
CA ARG A 163 28.99 -14.23 -37.21
C ARG A 163 30.20 -14.17 -36.29
N LEU A 164 30.73 -12.96 -36.11
CA LEU A 164 31.80 -12.68 -35.16
C LEU A 164 31.21 -12.53 -33.76
N ALA A 165 31.80 -13.26 -32.81
CA ALA A 165 31.36 -13.22 -31.42
C ALA A 165 32.54 -13.09 -30.46
N PHE A 166 32.21 -12.67 -29.25
CA PHE A 166 33.03 -12.77 -28.06
C PHE A 166 32.42 -13.87 -27.20
N SER A 167 33.16 -14.92 -26.91
CA SER A 167 32.63 -16.08 -26.18
C SER A 167 33.30 -16.29 -24.84
N ILE A 168 32.51 -16.75 -23.88
CA ILE A 168 32.95 -17.23 -22.57
C ILE A 168 32.46 -18.67 -22.43
N PHE A 169 33.36 -19.57 -22.06
CA PHE A 169 33.03 -20.94 -21.70
C PHE A 169 33.27 -21.16 -20.21
N TRP A 170 32.40 -21.93 -19.56
CA TRP A 170 32.60 -22.46 -18.22
C TRP A 170 32.39 -23.97 -18.23
N ASP A 171 33.30 -24.69 -17.58
CA ASP A 171 33.13 -26.12 -17.30
C ASP A 171 32.52 -26.25 -15.90
N LEU A 172 31.25 -26.65 -15.84
CA LEU A 172 30.47 -26.75 -14.61
C LEU A 172 30.38 -28.20 -14.14
N ASN A 173 30.62 -28.44 -12.85
CA ASN A 173 30.36 -29.74 -12.25
C ASN A 173 28.84 -29.99 -12.06
N SER A 174 28.46 -31.17 -11.55
CA SER A 174 27.06 -31.53 -11.34
C SER A 174 26.32 -30.67 -10.31
N VAL A 175 27.04 -29.86 -9.53
CA VAL A 175 26.50 -28.95 -8.50
C VAL A 175 26.44 -27.51 -9.01
N GLY A 176 26.95 -27.22 -10.20
CA GLY A 176 26.99 -25.88 -10.80
C GLY A 176 28.22 -25.05 -10.42
N GLU A 177 29.24 -25.65 -9.79
CA GLU A 177 30.50 -24.96 -9.51
C GLU A 177 31.39 -24.92 -10.76
N ILE A 178 32.09 -23.80 -10.94
CA ILE A 178 32.99 -23.57 -12.07
C ILE A 178 34.33 -24.28 -11.82
N LEU A 179 34.65 -25.24 -12.67
CA LEU A 179 35.92 -25.99 -12.64
C LEU A 179 37.00 -25.31 -13.49
N ASP A 180 36.62 -24.86 -14.69
CA ASP A 180 37.49 -24.13 -15.62
C ASP A 180 36.66 -23.11 -16.41
N HIS A 181 37.32 -22.10 -16.97
CA HIS A 181 36.66 -21.11 -17.82
C HIS A 181 37.60 -20.55 -18.88
N TRP A 182 37.09 -20.29 -20.08
CA TRP A 182 37.85 -19.72 -21.17
C TRP A 182 37.13 -18.51 -21.73
N ILE A 183 37.87 -17.51 -22.18
CA ILE A 183 37.32 -16.30 -22.79
C ILE A 183 38.11 -15.94 -24.04
N GLY A 184 37.42 -15.49 -25.09
CA GLY A 184 38.09 -15.14 -26.33
C GLY A 184 37.15 -14.78 -27.48
N ARG A 185 37.75 -14.26 -28.55
CA ARG A 185 37.05 -13.96 -29.81
C ARG A 185 36.86 -15.22 -30.65
N THR A 186 35.67 -15.35 -31.21
CA THR A 186 35.22 -16.55 -31.92
C THR A 186 34.48 -16.20 -33.21
N VAL A 187 34.33 -17.20 -34.07
CA VAL A 187 33.38 -17.18 -35.18
C VAL A 187 32.35 -18.27 -34.93
N ILE A 188 31.08 -17.91 -34.91
CA ILE A 188 29.97 -18.80 -34.60
C ILE A 188 29.00 -18.88 -35.79
N ARG A 189 28.14 -19.89 -35.76
CA ARG A 189 27.00 -20.00 -36.67
C ARG A 189 25.80 -20.50 -35.87
N SER A 190 24.89 -19.58 -35.55
CA SER A 190 23.66 -19.94 -34.83
C SER A 190 22.85 -20.92 -35.69
N CYS A 191 22.39 -22.03 -35.12
CA CYS A 191 21.59 -23.02 -35.85
C CYS A 191 20.10 -22.63 -35.89
N CYS A 192 19.59 -21.96 -34.85
CA CYS A 192 18.21 -21.51 -34.78
C CYS A 192 18.03 -20.32 -33.82
N LYS A 193 16.91 -19.62 -33.99
CA LYS A 193 16.39 -18.63 -33.05
C LYS A 193 15.19 -19.26 -32.34
N LEU A 194 15.26 -19.42 -31.02
CA LEU A 194 14.18 -19.94 -30.20
C LEU A 194 13.42 -18.77 -29.54
N SER A 195 12.10 -18.91 -29.40
CA SER A 195 11.34 -18.07 -28.47
C SER A 195 11.39 -18.66 -27.06
N TYR A 196 11.14 -17.86 -26.03
CA TYR A 196 11.02 -18.38 -24.65
C TYR A 196 9.94 -19.47 -24.53
N GLU A 197 8.81 -19.29 -25.22
CA GLU A 197 7.72 -20.28 -25.29
C GLU A 197 8.21 -21.60 -25.88
N LEU A 198 8.87 -21.55 -27.05
CA LEU A 198 9.40 -22.76 -27.70
C LEU A 198 10.51 -23.41 -26.88
N ALA A 199 11.37 -22.62 -26.23
CA ALA A 199 12.40 -23.15 -25.36
C ALA A 199 11.79 -23.88 -24.15
N LEU A 200 10.71 -23.36 -23.58
CA LEU A 200 10.00 -24.03 -22.48
C LEU A 200 9.33 -25.31 -22.95
N ASP A 201 8.62 -25.28 -24.08
CA ASP A 201 7.99 -26.47 -24.66
C ASP A 201 9.01 -27.59 -24.96
N MET A 202 10.25 -27.22 -25.35
CA MET A 202 11.36 -28.16 -25.55
C MET A 202 11.83 -28.79 -24.24
N VAL A 203 11.87 -28.01 -23.17
CA VAL A 203 12.30 -28.44 -21.82
C VAL A 203 11.26 -29.34 -21.16
N ASP A 204 9.98 -29.01 -21.33
CA ASP A 204 8.86 -29.77 -20.75
C ASP A 204 8.58 -31.08 -21.51
N GLY A 205 9.31 -31.35 -22.59
CA GLY A 205 9.16 -32.57 -23.40
C GLY A 205 7.84 -32.63 -24.18
N MET A 206 7.16 -31.50 -24.35
CA MET A 206 5.88 -31.39 -25.07
C MET A 206 6.04 -31.40 -26.60
N ILE A 207 7.26 -31.31 -27.10
CA ILE A 207 7.59 -31.34 -28.54
C ILE A 207 8.03 -32.75 -28.96
N SER A 208 7.31 -33.35 -29.92
CA SER A 208 7.66 -34.65 -30.52
C SER A 208 8.90 -34.56 -31.41
N GLU A 209 9.66 -35.67 -31.54
CA GLU A 209 10.83 -35.78 -32.42
C GLU A 209 10.54 -35.34 -33.88
N GLU A 210 9.31 -35.52 -34.36
CA GLU A 210 8.87 -35.11 -35.72
C GLU A 210 8.88 -33.59 -35.96
N THR A 211 8.69 -32.75 -34.93
CA THR A 211 8.71 -31.29 -35.08
C THR A 211 10.14 -30.73 -35.13
N CYS A 212 11.10 -31.46 -34.55
CA CYS A 212 12.53 -31.12 -34.61
C CYS A 212 13.11 -31.26 -36.02
N ASP A 213 12.56 -32.14 -36.86
CA ASP A 213 13.02 -32.33 -38.25
C ASP A 213 12.70 -31.11 -39.14
N THR A 214 11.63 -30.36 -38.86
CA THR A 214 11.33 -29.10 -39.56
C THR A 214 12.21 -27.92 -39.15
N LEU A 215 12.82 -27.96 -37.96
CA LEU A 215 13.67 -26.88 -37.41
C LEU A 215 15.18 -27.13 -37.65
N GLY A 216 15.53 -28.26 -38.27
CA GLY A 216 16.89 -28.60 -38.70
C GLY A 216 17.52 -29.73 -37.87
N ASN A 217 18.19 -30.65 -38.57
CA ASN A 217 18.74 -31.94 -38.09
C ASN A 217 19.73 -31.89 -36.89
N ARG A 218 19.98 -30.72 -36.26
CA ARG A 218 20.83 -30.56 -35.08
C ARG A 218 20.05 -30.29 -33.77
N LEU A 219 18.77 -29.95 -33.84
CA LEU A 219 17.91 -29.75 -32.65
C LEU A 219 17.75 -30.98 -31.73
N PRO A 220 17.64 -32.23 -32.24
CA PRO A 220 17.44 -33.40 -31.37
C PRO A 220 18.56 -33.60 -30.35
N ARG A 221 19.78 -33.14 -30.68
CA ARG A 221 20.95 -33.21 -29.79
C ARG A 221 20.96 -32.11 -28.73
N CYS A 222 20.38 -30.96 -29.04
CA CYS A 222 20.19 -29.83 -28.14
C CYS A 222 19.05 -30.14 -27.12
N MET A 223 18.00 -30.89 -27.51
CA MET A 223 16.92 -31.41 -26.64
C MET A 223 17.42 -32.32 -25.50
N ALA A 224 18.35 -33.24 -25.78
CA ALA A 224 18.84 -34.20 -24.79
C ALA A 224 19.75 -33.58 -23.70
N LEU A 225 20.37 -32.44 -23.99
CA LEU A 225 21.26 -31.73 -23.05
C LEU A 225 20.48 -30.81 -22.10
N LEU A 226 19.43 -30.13 -22.60
CA LEU A 226 18.54 -29.30 -21.80
C LEU A 226 17.74 -30.13 -20.78
N ASN A 227 17.19 -31.28 -21.20
CA ASN A 227 16.40 -32.17 -20.34
C ASN A 227 17.21 -32.83 -19.20
N GLY A 228 18.54 -32.89 -19.32
CA GLY A 228 19.41 -33.54 -18.34
C GLY A 228 19.82 -32.66 -17.14
N GLN A 229 19.66 -31.33 -17.23
CA GLN A 229 20.17 -30.40 -16.21
C GLN A 229 19.15 -29.41 -15.66
N ILE A 230 18.02 -29.20 -16.33
CA ILE A 230 16.94 -28.36 -15.80
C ILE A 230 16.19 -29.05 -14.65
N MET A 231 16.49 -30.34 -14.38
CA MET A 231 16.00 -31.07 -13.20
C MET A 231 16.52 -30.52 -11.85
N LEU A 232 17.43 -29.53 -11.84
CA LEU A 232 17.92 -28.84 -10.63
C LEU A 232 17.24 -27.48 -10.37
N CYS A 233 16.42 -26.99 -11.31
CA CYS A 233 15.75 -25.69 -11.19
C CYS A 233 14.24 -25.93 -10.99
N GLU A 234 13.79 -26.01 -9.74
CA GLU A 234 12.36 -26.02 -9.42
C GLU A 234 11.75 -24.63 -9.62
N GLN A 235 11.58 -24.17 -10.87
CA GLN A 235 10.57 -23.18 -11.25
C GLN A 235 10.44 -23.04 -12.78
N GLU A 236 9.20 -22.85 -13.22
CA GLU A 236 8.82 -22.48 -14.59
C GLU A 236 9.60 -21.23 -15.03
N GLU A 237 10.11 -21.21 -16.27
CA GLU A 237 10.50 -20.03 -17.09
C GLU A 237 11.92 -20.12 -17.70
N SER A 238 11.99 -20.39 -19.01
CA SER A 238 13.22 -20.36 -19.83
C SER A 238 13.95 -19.01 -19.81
N SER A 239 13.27 -17.91 -19.44
CA SER A 239 13.86 -16.59 -19.23
C SER A 239 14.84 -16.54 -18.05
N PHE A 240 14.58 -17.29 -16.99
CA PHE A 240 15.46 -17.34 -15.81
C PHE A 240 16.81 -17.98 -16.16
N LEU A 241 16.80 -19.04 -16.96
CA LEU A 241 18.02 -19.73 -17.39
C LEU A 241 18.95 -18.79 -18.19
N VAL A 242 18.40 -18.04 -19.14
CA VAL A 242 19.17 -17.06 -19.92
C VAL A 242 19.71 -15.98 -19.00
N GLU A 243 18.88 -15.47 -18.07
CA GLU A 243 19.27 -14.43 -17.12
C GLU A 243 20.50 -14.85 -16.28
N GLU A 244 20.50 -16.05 -15.69
CA GLU A 244 21.60 -16.52 -14.84
C GLU A 244 22.92 -16.65 -15.60
N PHE A 245 22.91 -17.19 -16.82
CA PHE A 245 24.12 -17.27 -17.65
C PHE A 245 24.62 -15.89 -18.10
N MET A 246 23.71 -14.95 -18.38
CA MET A 246 24.09 -13.58 -18.68
C MET A 246 24.66 -12.86 -17.46
N LEU A 247 24.12 -13.09 -16.26
CA LEU A 247 24.66 -12.58 -15.00
C LEU A 247 26.06 -13.13 -14.74
N LEU A 248 26.28 -14.43 -14.96
CA LEU A 248 27.60 -15.05 -14.85
C LEU A 248 28.59 -14.45 -15.86
N ALA A 249 28.19 -14.27 -17.12
CA ALA A 249 29.01 -13.63 -18.15
C ALA A 249 29.42 -12.20 -17.77
N ASN A 250 28.46 -11.40 -17.30
CA ASN A 250 28.67 -10.03 -16.84
C ASN A 250 29.61 -9.97 -15.64
N ARG A 251 29.47 -10.88 -14.68
CA ARG A 251 30.36 -10.99 -13.51
C ARG A 251 31.79 -11.37 -13.93
N THR A 252 31.95 -12.41 -14.75
CA THR A 252 33.26 -12.84 -15.25
C THR A 252 33.96 -11.71 -16.02
N ALA A 253 33.24 -10.99 -16.89
CA ALA A 253 33.79 -9.83 -17.58
C ALA A 253 34.23 -8.73 -16.60
N ALA A 254 33.43 -8.43 -15.57
CA ALA A 254 33.76 -7.45 -14.53
C ALA A 254 35.04 -7.82 -13.76
N GLU A 255 35.18 -9.08 -13.36
CA GLU A 255 36.35 -9.60 -12.65
C GLU A 255 37.63 -9.50 -13.50
N ILE A 256 37.54 -9.76 -14.81
CA ILE A 256 38.68 -9.69 -15.72
C ILE A 256 39.11 -8.25 -15.97
N ILE A 257 38.17 -7.35 -16.32
CA ILE A 257 38.53 -5.96 -16.64
C ILE A 257 39.02 -5.19 -15.41
N SER A 258 38.46 -5.44 -14.23
CA SER A 258 38.90 -4.82 -12.97
C SER A 258 40.29 -5.30 -12.54
N ARG A 259 40.66 -6.53 -12.93
CA ARG A 259 42.01 -7.05 -12.72
C ARG A 259 43.03 -6.52 -13.71
N ALA A 260 42.70 -6.55 -15.00
CA ALA A 260 43.61 -6.10 -16.05
C ALA A 260 43.83 -4.58 -16.02
N PHE A 261 42.76 -3.82 -15.73
CA PHE A 261 42.78 -2.36 -15.73
C PHE A 261 42.12 -1.80 -14.46
N PRO A 262 42.77 -1.92 -13.28
CA PRO A 262 42.18 -1.52 -12.00
C PRO A 262 41.75 -0.06 -11.94
N ASP A 263 42.38 0.80 -12.76
CA ASP A 263 42.14 2.24 -12.77
C ASP A 263 41.19 2.68 -13.91
N SER A 264 40.84 1.78 -14.82
CA SER A 264 40.13 2.08 -16.06
C SER A 264 39.15 0.96 -16.43
N ALA A 265 38.54 0.34 -15.42
CA ALA A 265 37.44 -0.59 -15.59
C ALA A 265 36.10 0.15 -15.50
N LEU A 266 35.24 -0.08 -16.50
CA LEU A 266 33.86 0.38 -16.47
C LEU A 266 33.02 -0.67 -15.75
N LEU A 267 32.57 -0.33 -14.54
CA LEU A 267 31.79 -1.22 -13.69
C LEU A 267 30.40 -0.62 -13.46
N ARG A 268 29.50 -1.44 -12.91
CA ARG A 268 28.13 -1.06 -12.57
C ARG A 268 27.81 -1.50 -11.16
N ARG A 269 27.58 -0.52 -10.28
CA ARG A 269 27.22 -0.75 -8.88
C ARG A 269 25.74 -0.53 -8.64
N HIS A 270 25.25 -1.12 -7.57
CA HIS A 270 23.93 -0.82 -7.02
C HIS A 270 24.11 -0.49 -5.55
N PRO A 271 24.01 0.80 -5.16
CA PRO A 271 24.19 1.20 -3.78
C PRO A 271 23.13 0.59 -2.86
N GLU A 272 23.42 0.58 -1.56
CA GLU A 272 22.45 0.17 -0.54
C GLU A 272 21.17 1.02 -0.59
N PRO A 273 20.02 0.47 -0.17
CA PRO A 273 18.76 1.20 -0.14
C PRO A 273 18.84 2.48 0.68
N ASN A 274 17.99 3.46 0.36
CA ASN A 274 17.84 4.65 1.17
C ASN A 274 17.28 4.26 2.55
N MET A 275 18.12 4.30 3.58
CA MET A 275 17.78 3.84 4.93
C MET A 275 16.57 4.56 5.54
N ARG A 276 16.31 5.83 5.18
CA ARG A 276 15.11 6.54 5.65
C ARG A 276 13.85 5.92 5.07
N LYS A 277 13.81 5.72 3.75
CA LYS A 277 12.68 5.08 3.07
C LYS A 277 12.51 3.61 3.49
N LEU A 278 13.60 2.92 3.76
CA LEU A 278 13.56 1.54 4.25
C LEU A 278 12.88 1.45 5.62
N ARG A 279 13.20 2.36 6.55
CA ARG A 279 12.51 2.46 7.85
C ARG A 279 11.03 2.84 7.71
N GLU A 280 10.67 3.66 6.72
CA GLU A 280 9.26 3.96 6.41
C GLU A 280 8.51 2.71 5.93
N PHE A 281 9.17 1.87 5.12
CA PHE A 281 8.64 0.58 4.68
C PHE A 281 8.51 -0.42 5.83
N GLU A 282 9.51 -0.54 6.71
CA GLU A 282 9.42 -1.34 7.93
C GLU A 282 8.25 -0.91 8.80
N ALA A 283 8.07 0.40 9.02
CA ALA A 283 6.95 0.92 9.80
C ALA A 283 5.60 0.58 9.16
N PHE A 284 5.52 0.58 7.83
CA PHE A 284 4.33 0.12 7.09
C PHE A 284 4.07 -1.37 7.35
N CYS A 285 5.06 -2.23 7.18
CA CYS A 285 4.94 -3.67 7.43
C CYS A 285 4.51 -3.96 8.88
N CYS A 286 5.18 -3.35 9.87
CA CYS A 286 4.85 -3.48 11.29
C CYS A 286 3.41 -3.06 11.60
N LYS A 287 2.93 -1.95 11.02
CA LYS A 287 1.54 -1.48 11.20
C LYS A 287 0.51 -2.49 10.68
N HIS A 288 0.88 -3.26 9.66
CA HIS A 288 0.04 -4.29 9.05
C HIS A 288 0.30 -5.70 9.61
N GLY A 289 1.08 -5.84 10.69
CA GLY A 289 1.37 -7.12 11.32
C GLY A 289 2.29 -8.03 10.50
N LEU A 290 3.10 -7.45 9.61
CA LEU A 290 4.12 -8.14 8.82
C LEU A 290 5.49 -7.90 9.48
N GLU A 291 6.15 -8.99 9.87
CA GLU A 291 7.50 -8.93 10.44
C GLU A 291 8.51 -8.81 9.30
N MET A 292 9.48 -7.91 9.45
CA MET A 292 10.49 -7.59 8.45
C MET A 292 11.87 -7.49 9.09
N ASP A 293 12.83 -8.26 8.59
CA ASP A 293 14.26 -8.03 8.82
C ASP A 293 14.85 -7.32 7.59
N THR A 294 15.49 -6.17 7.80
CA THR A 294 16.04 -5.32 6.74
C THR A 294 17.55 -5.37 6.63
N SER A 295 18.20 -6.28 7.35
CA SER A 295 19.60 -6.61 7.09
C SER A 295 19.76 -7.21 5.67
N SER A 296 20.89 -6.89 5.02
CA SER A 296 21.10 -7.06 3.57
C SER A 296 20.93 -8.49 3.03
N GLY A 297 21.08 -9.52 3.88
CA GLY A 297 20.85 -10.93 3.51
C GLY A 297 19.48 -11.49 3.92
N HIS A 298 18.79 -10.86 4.87
CA HIS A 298 17.51 -11.36 5.40
C HIS A 298 16.28 -10.63 4.84
N PHE A 299 16.50 -9.54 4.08
CA PHE A 299 15.42 -8.80 3.41
C PHE A 299 14.62 -9.66 2.43
N HIS A 300 15.30 -10.39 1.53
CA HIS A 300 14.63 -11.28 0.58
C HIS A 300 13.90 -12.43 1.29
N GLN A 301 14.55 -13.06 2.28
CA GLN A 301 13.93 -14.12 3.09
C GLN A 301 12.67 -13.63 3.82
N SER A 302 12.69 -12.39 4.32
CA SER A 302 11.52 -11.77 4.94
C SER A 302 10.38 -11.55 3.94
N LEU A 303 10.70 -11.10 2.72
CA LEU A 303 9.69 -10.95 1.66
C LEU A 303 9.07 -12.29 1.26
N GLU A 304 9.85 -13.37 1.19
CA GLU A 304 9.33 -14.71 0.92
C GLU A 304 8.46 -15.24 2.07
N HIS A 305 8.84 -14.97 3.32
CA HIS A 305 7.98 -15.30 4.46
C HIS A 305 6.65 -14.51 4.43
N ILE A 306 6.69 -13.25 4.00
CA ILE A 306 5.49 -12.44 3.79
C ILE A 306 4.65 -12.99 2.64
N ARG A 307 5.27 -13.47 1.55
CA ARG A 307 4.58 -14.11 0.42
C ARG A 307 3.74 -15.29 0.90
N GLU A 308 4.33 -16.18 1.71
CA GLU A 308 3.60 -17.32 2.27
C GLU A 308 2.50 -16.90 3.25
N LYS A 309 2.76 -15.88 4.10
CA LYS A 309 1.77 -15.35 5.03
C LYS A 309 0.58 -14.68 4.32
N LEU A 310 0.80 -14.10 3.14
CA LEU A 310 -0.19 -13.37 2.34
C LEU A 310 -0.69 -14.17 1.13
N LYS A 311 -0.55 -15.49 1.13
CA LYS A 311 -0.99 -16.35 0.01
C LYS A 311 -2.46 -16.17 -0.36
N ASP A 312 -3.31 -15.83 0.62
CA ASP A 312 -4.74 -15.58 0.44
C ASP A 312 -5.07 -14.12 0.01
N ASP A 313 -4.11 -13.19 0.04
CA ASP A 313 -4.28 -11.77 -0.31
C ASP A 313 -3.16 -11.29 -1.26
N SER A 314 -3.21 -11.76 -2.50
CA SER A 314 -2.25 -11.41 -3.55
C SER A 314 -2.15 -9.91 -3.82
N VAL A 315 -3.26 -9.18 -3.67
CA VAL A 315 -3.30 -7.71 -3.87
C VAL A 315 -2.42 -7.00 -2.84
N LEU A 316 -2.51 -7.40 -1.57
CA LEU A 316 -1.67 -6.83 -0.51
C LEU A 316 -0.20 -7.20 -0.73
N PHE A 317 0.10 -8.39 -1.21
CA PHE A 317 1.47 -8.77 -1.57
C PHE A 317 2.04 -7.89 -2.69
N ASP A 318 1.26 -7.65 -3.76
CA ASP A 318 1.66 -6.74 -4.85
C ASP A 318 1.97 -5.32 -4.34
N ILE A 319 1.16 -4.83 -3.39
CA ILE A 319 1.39 -3.54 -2.73
C ILE A 319 2.70 -3.56 -1.94
N VAL A 320 2.93 -4.62 -1.14
CA VAL A 320 4.17 -4.77 -0.36
C VAL A 320 5.38 -4.78 -1.29
N MET A 321 5.32 -5.50 -2.41
CA MET A 321 6.40 -5.53 -3.40
C MET A 321 6.63 -4.16 -4.06
N SER A 322 5.55 -3.44 -4.40
CA SER A 322 5.64 -2.06 -4.91
C SER A 322 6.34 -1.13 -3.91
N TYR A 323 6.02 -1.24 -2.62
CA TYR A 323 6.65 -0.46 -1.57
C TYR A 323 8.10 -0.89 -1.28
N ALA A 324 8.41 -2.19 -1.33
CA ALA A 324 9.76 -2.73 -1.16
C ALA A 324 10.75 -2.22 -2.23
N SER A 325 10.24 -1.84 -3.41
CA SER A 325 11.04 -1.26 -4.48
C SER A 325 11.42 0.22 -4.24
N ARG A 326 10.67 0.98 -3.42
CA ARG A 326 10.87 2.44 -3.23
C ARG A 326 12.14 2.83 -2.49
N PRO A 327 12.61 2.06 -1.49
CA PRO A 327 13.89 2.30 -0.85
C PRO A 327 15.09 2.04 -1.77
N MET A 328 14.95 1.17 -2.77
CA MET A 328 16.05 0.78 -3.65
C MET A 328 16.58 1.99 -4.43
N GLN A 329 17.90 2.04 -4.60
CA GLN A 329 18.56 3.11 -5.35
C GLN A 329 18.71 2.72 -6.82
N LEU A 330 19.03 3.69 -7.68
CA LEU A 330 19.32 3.39 -9.08
C LEU A 330 20.72 2.77 -9.19
N ALA A 331 20.82 1.66 -9.92
CA ALA A 331 22.11 1.07 -10.27
C ALA A 331 22.82 1.89 -11.36
N THR A 332 24.06 2.29 -11.10
CA THR A 332 24.83 3.27 -11.87
C THR A 332 26.15 2.69 -12.36
N TYR A 333 26.55 3.06 -13.58
CA TYR A 333 27.90 2.86 -14.09
C TYR A 333 28.87 3.79 -13.38
N PHE A 334 30.10 3.32 -13.16
CA PHE A 334 31.19 4.09 -12.60
C PHE A 334 32.53 3.61 -13.16
N CYS A 335 33.54 4.47 -13.09
CA CYS A 335 34.92 4.10 -13.37
C CYS A 335 35.61 3.68 -12.07
N SER A 336 36.26 2.52 -12.08
CA SER A 336 37.00 2.00 -10.93
C SER A 336 38.07 2.96 -10.41
N GLY A 337 38.76 3.69 -11.31
CA GLY A 337 39.82 4.63 -10.95
C GLY A 337 39.36 5.86 -10.16
N VAL A 338 38.08 6.25 -10.24
CA VAL A 338 37.51 7.37 -9.47
C VAL A 338 37.13 6.93 -8.05
N MET A 339 36.81 5.65 -7.85
CA MET A 339 36.32 5.12 -6.58
C MET A 339 37.32 4.16 -5.90
N LYS A 340 38.62 4.29 -6.18
CA LYS A 340 39.66 3.39 -5.63
C LYS A 340 39.68 3.31 -4.10
N ASP A 341 39.38 4.41 -3.43
CA ASP A 341 39.44 4.47 -1.96
C ASP A 341 38.22 3.83 -1.28
N ASN A 342 37.14 3.58 -2.05
CA ASN A 342 35.86 3.08 -1.56
C ASN A 342 35.47 1.73 -2.20
N ILE A 343 36.37 0.74 -2.15
CA ILE A 343 36.14 -0.59 -2.76
C ILE A 343 34.87 -1.27 -2.21
N ASN A 344 34.55 -1.04 -0.93
CA ASN A 344 33.34 -1.58 -0.30
C ASN A 344 32.04 -1.11 -0.98
N ASP A 345 32.08 0.03 -1.69
CA ASP A 345 30.92 0.63 -2.35
C ASP A 345 30.74 0.16 -3.81
N TRP A 346 31.64 -0.70 -4.32
CA TRP A 346 31.59 -1.21 -5.70
C TRP A 346 30.51 -2.28 -5.89
N GLY A 347 30.08 -2.89 -4.80
CA GLY A 347 29.12 -3.98 -4.78
C GLY A 347 27.79 -3.64 -5.46
N HIS A 348 27.15 -4.68 -5.97
CA HIS A 348 25.80 -4.61 -6.49
C HIS A 348 24.81 -5.18 -5.46
N TYR A 349 24.20 -4.31 -4.65
CA TYR A 349 23.35 -4.67 -3.51
C TYR A 349 22.30 -5.74 -3.86
N ALA A 350 21.48 -5.51 -4.89
CA ALA A 350 20.40 -6.43 -5.27
C ALA A 350 20.87 -7.79 -5.81
N LEU A 351 22.09 -7.88 -6.34
CA LEU A 351 22.64 -9.14 -6.86
C LEU A 351 23.53 -9.83 -5.84
N ALA A 352 23.86 -9.15 -4.73
CA ALA A 352 24.83 -9.61 -3.72
C ALA A 352 26.20 -10.00 -4.31
N ILE A 353 26.65 -9.31 -5.38
CA ILE A 353 27.93 -9.58 -6.06
C ILE A 353 28.88 -8.38 -5.86
N PRO A 354 30.20 -8.61 -5.60
CA PRO A 354 31.17 -7.53 -5.37
C PRO A 354 31.54 -6.74 -6.64
N PHE A 355 31.65 -7.41 -7.79
CA PHE A 355 32.00 -6.79 -9.06
C PHE A 355 30.97 -7.15 -10.13
N TYR A 356 30.40 -6.13 -10.76
CA TYR A 356 29.42 -6.31 -11.82
C TYR A 356 29.64 -5.28 -12.91
N THR A 357 29.37 -5.65 -14.16
CA THR A 357 29.36 -4.75 -15.32
C THR A 357 28.33 -5.23 -16.33
N HIS A 358 28.16 -4.51 -17.43
CA HIS A 358 27.39 -5.00 -18.56
C HIS A 358 28.31 -5.30 -19.74
N PHE A 359 28.11 -6.49 -20.30
CA PHE A 359 28.90 -7.06 -21.38
C PHE A 359 28.00 -7.70 -22.46
N THR A 360 26.83 -8.18 -22.06
CA THR A 360 26.01 -9.11 -22.87
C THR A 360 25.09 -8.46 -23.90
N SER A 361 25.12 -7.14 -24.11
CA SER A 361 24.23 -6.49 -25.10
C SER A 361 24.82 -5.27 -25.81
N PRO A 362 25.94 -5.43 -26.53
CA PRO A 362 26.62 -4.34 -27.21
C PRO A 362 25.89 -3.77 -28.43
N LEU A 363 24.89 -4.45 -29.01
CA LEU A 363 24.08 -3.88 -30.12
C LEU A 363 23.18 -2.73 -29.65
N ARG A 364 22.87 -2.69 -28.34
CA ARG A 364 21.93 -1.75 -27.74
C ARG A 364 22.46 -0.94 -26.57
N ARG A 365 23.70 -1.19 -26.10
CA ARG A 365 24.35 -0.46 -24.99
C ARG A 365 25.80 -0.11 -25.34
N TYR A 366 26.12 1.18 -25.32
CA TYR A 366 27.48 1.66 -25.54
C TYR A 366 28.48 1.25 -24.44
N PRO A 367 28.10 1.23 -23.14
CA PRO A 367 28.98 0.70 -22.08
C PRO A 367 29.53 -0.70 -22.38
N ASP A 368 28.71 -1.58 -22.96
CA ASP A 368 29.11 -2.94 -23.32
C ASP A 368 30.17 -2.92 -24.43
N ILE A 369 30.08 -2.02 -25.42
CA ILE A 369 31.13 -1.85 -26.45
C ILE A 369 32.46 -1.44 -25.81
N VAL A 370 32.42 -0.53 -24.82
CA VAL A 370 33.62 -0.12 -24.07
C VAL A 370 34.20 -1.31 -23.29
N VAL A 371 33.36 -2.11 -22.63
CA VAL A 371 33.78 -3.33 -21.94
C VAL A 371 34.38 -4.34 -22.92
N HIS A 372 33.80 -4.54 -24.10
CA HIS A 372 34.36 -5.42 -25.14
C HIS A 372 35.75 -4.98 -25.58
N ARG A 373 35.99 -3.67 -25.77
CA ARG A 373 37.32 -3.12 -26.09
C ARG A 373 38.33 -3.37 -24.97
N THR A 374 37.94 -3.09 -23.73
CA THR A 374 38.80 -3.31 -22.55
C THR A 374 39.12 -4.79 -22.36
N LEU A 375 38.14 -5.67 -22.58
CA LEU A 375 38.33 -7.12 -22.50
C LEU A 375 39.23 -7.64 -23.62
N ALA A 376 39.06 -7.16 -24.86
CA ALA A 376 39.94 -7.48 -25.96
C ALA A 376 41.40 -7.04 -25.69
N ALA A 377 41.58 -5.87 -25.05
CA ALA A 377 42.89 -5.41 -24.61
C ALA A 377 43.50 -6.34 -23.55
N ALA A 378 42.70 -6.82 -22.59
CA ALA A 378 43.17 -7.75 -21.56
C ALA A 378 43.64 -9.08 -22.16
N ILE A 379 42.89 -9.64 -23.11
CA ILE A 379 43.25 -10.89 -23.80
C ILE A 379 44.52 -10.72 -24.63
N GLU A 380 44.63 -9.61 -25.38
CA GLU A 380 45.85 -9.35 -26.16
C GLU A 380 47.08 -9.13 -25.28
N ALA A 381 46.93 -8.45 -24.13
CA ALA A 381 48.00 -8.30 -23.16
C ALA A 381 48.47 -9.66 -22.61
N GLU A 382 47.55 -10.58 -22.32
CA GLU A 382 47.87 -11.94 -21.88
C GLU A 382 48.69 -12.70 -22.94
N GLU A 383 48.31 -12.59 -24.21
CA GLU A 383 49.08 -13.19 -25.32
C GLU A 383 50.50 -12.61 -25.43
N LEU A 384 50.63 -11.30 -25.35
CA LEU A 384 51.93 -10.60 -25.41
C LEU A 384 52.83 -11.01 -24.24
N TYR A 385 52.28 -11.05 -23.02
CA TYR A 385 52.97 -11.49 -21.81
C TYR A 385 53.43 -12.95 -21.90
N THR A 386 52.58 -13.84 -22.43
CA THR A 386 52.92 -15.25 -22.61
C THR A 386 54.03 -15.44 -23.65
N ARG A 387 54.03 -14.66 -24.74
CA ARG A 387 55.08 -14.70 -25.77
C ARG A 387 56.43 -14.22 -25.21
N SER A 388 56.45 -13.12 -24.43
CA SER A 388 57.70 -12.61 -23.85
C SER A 388 58.35 -13.61 -22.89
N ARG A 389 57.56 -14.31 -22.05
CA ARG A 389 58.06 -15.35 -21.15
C ARG A 389 58.57 -16.61 -21.86
N LYS A 390 57.90 -17.06 -22.93
CA LYS A 390 58.36 -18.20 -23.74
C LYS A 390 59.70 -17.94 -24.43
N ILE A 391 60.04 -16.68 -24.71
CA ILE A 391 61.33 -16.27 -25.27
C ILE A 391 62.42 -16.28 -24.17
N SER A 392 62.10 -15.90 -22.94
CA SER A 392 63.05 -15.85 -21.80
C SER A 392 63.37 -17.21 -21.17
N HIS A 393 62.44 -18.18 -21.17
CA HIS A 393 62.65 -19.51 -20.61
C HIS A 393 62.41 -20.61 -21.65
N LYS A 394 63.50 -21.24 -22.16
CA LYS A 394 63.43 -22.58 -22.79
C LYS A 394 63.10 -23.63 -21.72
N VAL A 395 61.86 -23.70 -21.24
CA VAL A 395 61.41 -24.69 -20.25
C VAL A 395 60.33 -25.59 -20.85
N ARG A 396 60.41 -26.87 -20.46
CA ARG A 396 59.69 -28.03 -21.00
C ARG A 396 58.18 -27.88 -20.84
N LEU A 397 57.48 -28.20 -21.93
CA LEU A 397 56.03 -28.31 -22.06
C LEU A 397 55.51 -29.38 -21.06
N GLY A 398 54.68 -28.99 -20.09
CA GLY A 398 54.15 -29.95 -19.11
C GLY A 398 53.26 -29.41 -17.99
N GLU A 399 53.24 -28.10 -17.73
CA GLU A 399 52.35 -27.49 -16.72
C GLU A 399 51.32 -26.59 -17.41
N GLU A 400 50.05 -26.77 -17.03
CA GLU A 400 48.87 -26.10 -17.56
C GLU A 400 49.11 -24.59 -17.74
N LEU A 401 48.74 -24.05 -18.90
CA LEU A 401 48.78 -22.60 -19.14
C LEU A 401 47.92 -21.92 -18.07
N THR A 402 48.58 -21.36 -17.06
CA THR A 402 47.93 -20.47 -16.09
C THR A 402 47.40 -19.29 -16.89
N ARG A 403 46.08 -19.10 -16.93
CA ARG A 403 45.44 -17.98 -17.64
C ARG A 403 45.64 -16.70 -16.83
N PHE A 404 46.70 -15.93 -17.15
CA PHE A 404 47.05 -14.70 -16.47
C PHE A 404 46.07 -13.60 -16.87
N PHE A 405 45.65 -12.70 -15.96
CA PHE A 405 44.64 -11.66 -16.22
C PHE A 405 43.21 -12.15 -16.46
N THR A 406 42.99 -13.18 -17.28
CA THR A 406 41.64 -13.73 -17.57
C THR A 406 41.19 -14.83 -16.61
N GLY A 407 42.09 -15.39 -15.78
CA GLY A 407 41.81 -16.50 -14.86
C GLY A 407 40.77 -16.22 -13.75
N ILE A 408 40.33 -17.23 -12.99
CA ILE A 408 39.45 -17.03 -11.81
C ILE A 408 40.25 -16.51 -10.62
N TYR A 409 41.47 -17.03 -10.40
CA TYR A 409 42.35 -16.55 -9.34
C TYR A 409 43.09 -15.28 -9.77
N PHE A 410 42.98 -14.24 -8.95
CA PHE A 410 43.63 -12.95 -9.16
C PHE A 410 45.15 -13.10 -9.02
N ASP A 411 45.85 -13.35 -10.13
CA ASP A 411 47.32 -13.32 -10.19
C ASP A 411 47.80 -11.86 -10.25
N LYS A 412 47.82 -11.23 -9.07
CA LYS A 412 48.27 -9.86 -8.85
C LYS A 412 49.70 -9.65 -9.32
N ASP A 413 50.55 -10.64 -9.06
CA ASP A 413 51.98 -10.57 -9.31
C ASP A 413 52.26 -10.54 -10.81
N ALA A 414 51.52 -11.31 -11.61
CA ALA A 414 51.61 -11.25 -13.07
C ALA A 414 51.21 -9.88 -13.61
N ALA A 415 50.16 -9.25 -13.06
CA ALA A 415 49.70 -7.96 -13.53
C ALA A 415 50.56 -6.77 -13.10
N GLU A 416 51.16 -6.84 -11.91
CA GLU A 416 52.03 -5.80 -11.37
C GLU A 416 53.49 -5.93 -11.85
N SER A 417 53.86 -7.07 -12.42
CA SER A 417 55.16 -7.28 -13.07
C SER A 417 55.44 -6.20 -14.13
N SER A 418 56.72 -5.92 -14.37
CA SER A 418 57.16 -4.97 -15.40
C SER A 418 56.64 -5.35 -16.79
N GLU A 419 56.76 -6.62 -17.12
CA GLU A 419 56.36 -7.22 -18.40
C GLU A 419 54.84 -7.20 -18.56
N GLY A 420 54.10 -7.49 -17.48
CA GLY A 420 52.64 -7.42 -17.46
C GLY A 420 52.11 -6.00 -17.67
N ARG A 421 52.70 -5.02 -16.97
CA ARG A 421 52.34 -3.60 -17.14
C ARG A 421 52.65 -3.08 -18.54
N GLU A 422 53.78 -3.48 -19.12
CA GLU A 422 54.14 -3.10 -20.49
C GLU A 422 53.17 -3.71 -21.51
N ALA A 423 52.84 -5.00 -21.38
CA ALA A 423 51.87 -5.68 -22.23
C ALA A 423 50.47 -5.05 -22.13
N LEU A 424 50.00 -4.76 -20.92
CA LEU A 424 48.71 -4.08 -20.67
C LEU A 424 48.70 -2.67 -21.25
N SER A 425 49.79 -1.91 -21.08
CA SER A 425 49.91 -0.56 -21.64
C SER A 425 49.88 -0.56 -23.18
N ALA A 426 50.62 -1.48 -23.80
CA ALA A 426 50.64 -1.63 -25.25
C ALA A 426 49.25 -2.00 -25.81
N ALA A 427 48.57 -2.95 -25.15
CA ALA A 427 47.22 -3.36 -25.55
C ALA A 427 46.18 -2.25 -25.31
N ALA A 428 46.27 -1.51 -24.21
CA ALA A 428 45.38 -0.38 -23.90
C ALA A 428 45.45 0.71 -24.98
N ILE A 429 46.66 1.04 -25.45
CA ILE A 429 46.86 2.01 -26.53
C ILE A 429 46.24 1.51 -27.83
N LYS A 430 46.46 0.23 -28.18
CA LYS A 430 45.94 -0.36 -29.42
C LYS A 430 44.41 -0.38 -29.46
N HIS A 431 43.76 -0.78 -28.37
CA HIS A 431 42.29 -0.88 -28.28
C HIS A 431 41.61 0.41 -27.82
N ARG A 432 42.38 1.50 -27.61
CA ARG A 432 41.89 2.80 -27.15
C ARG A 432 41.06 2.71 -25.86
N VAL A 433 41.59 1.97 -24.88
CA VAL A 433 40.97 1.89 -23.55
C VAL A 433 40.95 3.29 -22.94
N PRO A 434 39.77 3.85 -22.58
CA PRO A 434 39.70 5.22 -22.08
C PRO A 434 40.42 5.38 -20.74
N CYS A 435 41.09 6.52 -20.54
CA CYS A 435 41.65 6.87 -19.25
C CYS A 435 40.54 7.15 -18.23
N THR A 436 40.90 7.19 -16.94
CA THR A 436 39.97 7.35 -15.81
C THR A 436 39.01 8.55 -15.98
N GLU A 437 39.51 9.72 -16.40
CA GLU A 437 38.69 10.94 -16.56
C GLU A 437 37.66 10.78 -17.70
N LEU A 438 38.11 10.31 -18.87
CA LEU A 438 37.22 10.07 -20.01
C LEU A 438 36.19 8.98 -19.68
N LEU A 439 36.62 7.91 -19.02
CA LEU A 439 35.75 6.80 -18.66
C LEU A 439 34.70 7.21 -17.63
N ALA A 440 35.05 8.08 -16.68
CA ALA A 440 34.10 8.66 -15.74
C ALA A 440 33.02 9.50 -16.45
N GLY A 441 33.42 10.31 -17.45
CA GLY A 441 32.49 11.04 -18.30
C GLY A 441 31.55 10.12 -19.08
N VAL A 442 32.08 9.04 -19.67
CA VAL A 442 31.28 8.00 -20.36
C VAL A 442 30.29 7.34 -19.41
N ALA A 443 30.71 7.00 -18.20
CA ALA A 443 29.86 6.37 -17.19
C ALA A 443 28.71 7.29 -16.76
N ALA A 444 29.02 8.56 -16.43
CA ALA A 444 28.03 9.57 -16.05
C ALA A 444 27.01 9.79 -17.18
N TYR A 445 27.48 10.04 -18.40
CA TYR A 445 26.60 10.23 -19.55
C TYR A 445 25.72 9.00 -19.81
N SER A 446 26.28 7.78 -19.73
CA SER A 446 25.52 6.55 -19.93
C SER A 446 24.44 6.33 -18.86
N ASN A 447 24.67 6.78 -17.62
CA ASN A 447 23.66 6.77 -16.57
C ASN A 447 22.50 7.71 -16.90
N ASP A 448 22.80 8.94 -17.30
CA ASP A 448 21.79 9.95 -17.66
C ASP A 448 20.95 9.49 -18.85
N ARG A 449 21.59 8.96 -19.89
CA ARG A 449 20.90 8.41 -21.08
C ARG A 449 20.04 7.21 -20.76
N LYS A 450 20.50 6.33 -19.87
CA LYS A 450 19.71 5.18 -19.41
C LYS A 450 18.48 5.61 -18.62
N LEU A 451 18.61 6.60 -17.75
CA LEU A 451 17.49 7.16 -16.99
C LEU A 451 16.47 7.84 -17.93
N ALA A 452 16.96 8.66 -18.87
CA ALA A 452 16.12 9.29 -19.89
C ALA A 452 15.35 8.25 -20.73
N SER A 453 16.01 7.16 -21.16
CA SER A 453 15.35 6.07 -21.88
C SER A 453 14.24 5.41 -21.05
N ARG A 454 14.42 5.27 -19.74
CA ARG A 454 13.39 4.73 -18.85
C ARG A 454 12.21 5.69 -18.73
N HIS A 455 12.47 6.98 -18.52
CA HIS A 455 11.41 8.00 -18.47
C HIS A 455 10.58 8.04 -19.75
N VAL A 456 11.23 7.96 -20.92
CA VAL A 456 10.51 7.89 -22.21
C VAL A 456 9.64 6.64 -22.29
N LYS A 457 10.16 5.46 -21.91
CA LYS A 457 9.36 4.24 -21.89
C LYS A 457 8.13 4.39 -20.99
N ASP A 458 8.33 4.80 -19.74
CA ASP A 458 7.26 4.95 -18.75
C ASP A 458 6.22 6.00 -19.20
N ALA A 459 6.66 7.10 -19.80
CA ALA A 459 5.79 8.15 -20.34
C ALA A 459 5.02 7.69 -21.58
N CYS A 460 5.65 6.94 -22.49
CA CYS A 460 5.00 6.36 -23.66
C CYS A 460 3.97 5.28 -23.28
N ASP A 461 4.27 4.44 -22.29
CA ASP A 461 3.33 3.44 -21.77
C ASP A 461 2.11 4.12 -21.14
N LYS A 462 2.35 5.18 -20.34
CA LYS A 462 1.28 6.05 -19.81
C LYS A 462 0.44 6.69 -20.92
N LEU A 463 1.08 7.20 -21.97
CA LEU A 463 0.40 7.79 -23.13
C LEU A 463 -0.47 6.75 -23.86
N CYS A 464 0.04 5.53 -24.07
CA CYS A 464 -0.72 4.45 -24.69
C CYS A 464 -1.98 4.12 -23.88
N MET A 465 -1.84 4.03 -22.55
CA MET A 465 -2.97 3.82 -21.65
C MET A 465 -3.96 4.98 -21.70
N TRP A 466 -3.48 6.22 -21.74
CA TRP A 466 -4.33 7.40 -21.88
C TRP A 466 -5.13 7.40 -23.20
N VAL A 467 -4.50 7.07 -24.33
CA VAL A 467 -5.19 6.96 -25.63
C VAL A 467 -6.25 5.85 -25.60
N LEU A 468 -5.93 4.72 -24.96
CA LEU A 468 -6.88 3.61 -24.80
C LEU A 468 -8.10 4.04 -23.97
N LEU A 469 -7.88 4.75 -22.86
CA LEU A 469 -8.95 5.29 -22.02
C LEU A 469 -9.77 6.36 -22.74
N LYS A 470 -9.14 7.19 -23.58
CA LYS A 470 -9.85 8.19 -24.40
C LYS A 470 -10.79 7.53 -25.42
N LYS A 471 -10.43 6.37 -25.97
CA LYS A 471 -11.27 5.60 -26.90
C LYS A 471 -12.39 4.82 -26.22
N LYS A 472 -12.13 4.27 -25.03
CA LYS A 472 -13.11 3.50 -24.24
C LYS A 472 -13.98 4.36 -23.31
N GLU A 473 -13.72 5.66 -23.24
CA GLU A 473 -14.24 6.64 -22.26
C GLU A 473 -13.82 6.37 -20.81
N PHE A 474 -13.97 5.13 -20.32
CA PHE A 474 -13.51 4.69 -19.02
C PHE A 474 -13.16 3.19 -19.00
N LEU A 475 -12.38 2.77 -18.00
CA LEU A 475 -12.06 1.36 -17.74
C LEU A 475 -12.36 1.02 -16.28
N LEU A 476 -13.05 -0.09 -16.04
CA LEU A 476 -13.37 -0.56 -14.69
C LEU A 476 -12.21 -1.36 -14.09
N SER A 477 -11.90 -1.03 -12.83
CA SER A 477 -10.91 -1.75 -12.04
C SER A 477 -11.32 -1.78 -10.58
N ASP A 478 -10.90 -2.81 -9.87
CA ASP A 478 -10.85 -2.80 -8.43
C ASP A 478 -9.63 -2.00 -7.95
N ALA A 479 -9.78 -1.34 -6.81
CA ALA A 479 -8.71 -0.62 -6.15
C ALA A 479 -8.71 -0.91 -4.64
N ARG A 480 -7.52 -1.09 -4.07
CA ARG A 480 -7.31 -1.32 -2.63
C ARG A 480 -7.11 0.00 -1.91
N VAL A 481 -7.81 0.22 -0.80
CA VAL A 481 -7.68 1.46 -0.03
C VAL A 481 -6.46 1.39 0.88
N LEU A 482 -5.42 2.19 0.58
CA LEU A 482 -4.17 2.24 1.35
C LEU A 482 -4.16 3.30 2.44
N GLY A 483 -4.94 4.37 2.26
CA GLY A 483 -5.01 5.49 3.20
C GLY A 483 -6.41 6.06 3.25
N LEU A 484 -6.87 6.35 4.47
CA LEU A 484 -8.14 7.01 4.71
C LEU A 484 -7.92 8.28 5.53
N GLY A 485 -8.61 9.34 5.14
CA GLY A 485 -8.63 10.60 5.88
C GLY A 485 -9.96 11.33 5.72
N PRO A 486 -10.13 12.50 6.36
CA PRO A 486 -11.37 13.26 6.27
C PRO A 486 -11.57 13.95 4.91
N ARG A 487 -10.50 14.15 4.12
CA ARG A 487 -10.52 14.93 2.86
C ARG A 487 -10.37 14.10 1.59
N PHE A 488 -9.58 13.04 1.68
CA PHE A 488 -9.27 12.17 0.55
C PHE A 488 -8.96 10.76 1.04
N MET A 489 -9.11 9.80 0.13
CA MET A 489 -8.60 8.44 0.29
C MET A 489 -7.47 8.20 -0.72
N THR A 490 -6.47 7.45 -0.30
CA THR A 490 -5.42 6.93 -1.20
C THR A 490 -5.79 5.50 -1.56
N ILE A 491 -5.81 5.23 -2.85
CA ILE A 491 -6.15 3.93 -3.43
C ILE A 491 -5.02 3.41 -4.30
N TYR A 492 -4.87 2.10 -4.35
CA TYR A 492 -3.95 1.39 -5.23
C TYR A 492 -4.72 0.59 -6.27
N ILE A 493 -4.44 0.85 -7.54
CA ILE A 493 -5.10 0.18 -8.66
C ILE A 493 -4.19 -0.94 -9.13
N GLN A 494 -4.53 -2.18 -8.78
CA GLN A 494 -3.69 -3.35 -9.04
C GLN A 494 -3.38 -3.51 -10.54
N LYS A 495 -4.39 -3.38 -11.42
CA LYS A 495 -4.23 -3.54 -12.87
C LYS A 495 -3.20 -2.60 -13.50
N LEU A 496 -2.94 -1.45 -12.89
CA LEU A 496 -1.99 -0.45 -13.39
C LEU A 496 -0.77 -0.27 -12.47
N ALA A 497 -0.74 -0.93 -11.32
CA ALA A 497 0.24 -0.73 -10.25
C ALA A 497 0.46 0.75 -9.86
N ILE A 498 -0.61 1.57 -9.90
CA ILE A 498 -0.54 3.01 -9.57
C ILE A 498 -1.29 3.35 -8.29
N GLU A 499 -0.75 4.30 -7.54
CA GLU A 499 -1.46 4.96 -6.44
C GLU A 499 -2.15 6.23 -6.91
N ARG A 500 -3.39 6.42 -6.48
CA ARG A 500 -4.16 7.65 -6.76
C ARG A 500 -4.90 8.12 -5.53
N ARG A 501 -5.16 9.43 -5.48
CA ARG A 501 -5.95 10.05 -4.43
C ARG A 501 -7.31 10.44 -4.99
N ILE A 502 -8.37 9.98 -4.34
CA ILE A 502 -9.73 10.46 -4.61
C ILE A 502 -10.06 11.49 -3.55
N TYR A 503 -10.21 12.74 -3.98
CA TYR A 503 -10.63 13.86 -3.14
C TYR A 503 -12.15 13.93 -3.12
N TYR A 504 -12.74 13.87 -1.94
CA TYR A 504 -14.20 13.93 -1.73
C TYR A 504 -14.62 15.10 -0.82
N GLU A 505 -13.68 15.97 -0.47
CA GLU A 505 -13.96 17.25 0.19
C GLU A 505 -14.67 18.20 -0.81
N GLU A 506 -15.66 18.95 -0.31
CA GLU A 506 -16.36 20.00 -1.06
C GLU A 506 -17.01 19.53 -2.39
N VAL A 507 -17.49 18.29 -2.43
CA VAL A 507 -18.24 17.73 -3.56
C VAL A 507 -19.74 17.99 -3.39
N GLU A 508 -20.38 18.57 -4.41
CA GLU A 508 -21.82 18.84 -4.37
C GLU A 508 -22.63 17.54 -4.30
N GLY A 509 -23.50 17.42 -3.29
CA GLY A 509 -24.40 16.26 -3.14
C GLY A 509 -23.79 15.03 -2.45
N LEU A 510 -22.53 15.07 -2.03
CA LEU A 510 -21.86 14.00 -1.28
C LEU A 510 -21.64 14.44 0.18
N THR A 511 -22.17 13.68 1.14
CA THR A 511 -21.89 13.90 2.57
C THR A 511 -20.87 12.88 3.07
N VAL A 512 -19.88 13.37 3.80
CA VAL A 512 -18.73 12.60 4.29
C VAL A 512 -18.78 12.54 5.81
N GLU A 513 -18.88 11.34 6.38
CA GLU A 513 -18.80 11.10 7.82
C GLU A 513 -17.51 10.32 8.12
N TRP A 514 -16.63 10.92 8.93
CA TRP A 514 -15.40 10.30 9.40
C TRP A 514 -15.57 9.81 10.85
N LEU A 515 -15.43 8.50 11.05
CA LEU A 515 -15.50 7.87 12.36
C LEU A 515 -14.09 7.66 12.92
N GLU A 516 -13.61 8.60 13.74
CA GLU A 516 -12.24 8.57 14.30
C GLU A 516 -11.94 7.27 15.07
N ALA A 517 -12.90 6.79 15.88
CA ALA A 517 -12.71 5.63 16.75
C ALA A 517 -12.46 4.32 15.97
N THR A 518 -13.04 4.19 14.77
CA THR A 518 -12.92 2.97 13.94
C THR A 518 -12.14 3.22 12.65
N SER A 519 -11.60 4.43 12.45
CA SER A 519 -10.94 4.86 11.20
C SER A 519 -11.74 4.49 9.95
N THR A 520 -13.07 4.64 10.03
CA THR A 520 -14.02 4.24 8.99
C THR A 520 -14.59 5.49 8.33
N LEU A 521 -14.60 5.49 6.99
CA LEU A 521 -15.19 6.56 6.18
C LEU A 521 -16.57 6.12 5.71
N VAL A 522 -17.58 6.95 5.89
CA VAL A 522 -18.92 6.72 5.33
C VAL A 522 -19.23 7.85 4.35
N LEU A 523 -19.50 7.49 3.10
CA LEU A 523 -19.91 8.41 2.05
C LEU A 523 -21.40 8.18 1.76
N ASN A 524 -22.21 9.24 1.72
CA ASN A 524 -23.64 9.19 1.40
C ASN A 524 -24.02 10.21 0.32
N LEU A 525 -25.01 9.88 -0.52
CA LEU A 525 -25.60 10.78 -1.51
C LEU A 525 -26.80 11.53 -0.91
N CYS A 526 -26.82 12.86 -1.02
CA CYS A 526 -27.98 13.68 -0.67
C CYS A 526 -28.82 14.00 -1.92
N ALA A 527 -30.05 13.48 -1.98
CA ALA A 527 -30.98 13.70 -3.10
C ALA A 527 -31.68 15.09 -3.10
N TYR A 528 -31.43 15.96 -2.12
CA TYR A 528 -32.11 17.24 -1.99
C TYR A 528 -31.16 18.41 -2.30
N LYS A 529 -31.51 19.19 -3.34
CA LYS A 529 -30.99 20.55 -3.55
C LYS A 529 -31.32 21.40 -2.33
N ARG A 530 -30.44 21.45 -1.33
CA ARG A 530 -30.47 22.51 -0.32
C ARG A 530 -29.74 23.70 -0.92
N THR A 531 -30.52 24.72 -1.32
CA THR A 531 -30.02 26.08 -1.49
C THR A 531 -29.38 26.52 -0.17
N PHE A 532 -28.05 26.44 -0.06
CA PHE A 532 -27.33 26.98 1.08
C PHE A 532 -27.26 28.51 0.95
N LYS A 533 -27.83 29.19 1.95
CA LYS A 533 -27.68 30.64 2.13
C LYS A 533 -26.24 30.96 2.57
N ARG A 534 -25.57 31.80 1.78
CA ARG A 534 -24.39 32.63 2.10
C ARG A 534 -23.25 31.92 2.85
N ALA A 535 -22.41 31.22 2.09
CA ALA A 535 -20.97 31.16 2.31
C ALA A 535 -20.28 31.69 1.04
N SER A 536 -19.06 32.21 1.20
CA SER A 536 -18.18 32.73 0.15
C SER A 536 -18.16 31.82 -1.10
N PRO A 537 -17.90 32.35 -2.31
CA PRO A 537 -17.88 31.55 -3.54
C PRO A 537 -16.65 30.62 -3.54
N GLY A 538 -16.75 29.50 -2.82
CA GLY A 538 -15.88 28.34 -2.99
C GLY A 538 -16.42 27.51 -4.14
N ASN A 539 -15.57 27.19 -5.11
CA ASN A 539 -15.89 26.31 -6.23
C ASN A 539 -16.12 24.88 -5.71
N TYR A 540 -17.36 24.52 -5.38
CA TYR A 540 -17.73 23.14 -5.11
C TYR A 540 -17.47 22.28 -6.36
N ARG A 541 -16.90 21.09 -6.18
CA ARG A 541 -16.66 20.15 -7.27
C ARG A 541 -17.96 19.42 -7.62
N ALA A 542 -18.19 19.19 -8.90
CA ALA A 542 -19.35 18.42 -9.33
C ALA A 542 -19.17 16.92 -9.00
N LEU A 543 -20.26 16.24 -8.64
CA LEU A 543 -20.23 14.82 -8.24
C LEU A 543 -19.63 13.90 -9.32
N ASN A 544 -19.81 14.26 -10.59
CA ASN A 544 -19.25 13.54 -11.74
C ASN A 544 -17.72 13.63 -11.83
N GLU A 545 -17.07 14.57 -11.13
CA GLU A 545 -15.60 14.65 -11.06
C GLU A 545 -15.02 13.58 -10.14
N VAL A 546 -15.79 13.11 -9.15
CA VAL A 546 -15.35 12.19 -8.09
C VAL A 546 -15.93 10.79 -8.28
N ALA A 547 -17.10 10.67 -8.90
CA ALA A 547 -17.81 9.41 -9.01
C ALA A 547 -18.48 9.27 -10.38
N TRP A 548 -18.29 8.11 -11.03
CA TRP A 548 -18.93 7.74 -12.29
C TRP A 548 -20.28 7.09 -12.02
N VAL A 549 -21.36 7.76 -12.45
CA VAL A 549 -22.75 7.40 -12.14
C VAL A 549 -23.34 6.51 -13.22
N ILE A 550 -23.83 5.33 -12.86
CA ILE A 550 -24.75 4.57 -13.73
C ILE A 550 -26.19 4.89 -13.33
N SER A 551 -26.90 5.61 -14.21
CA SER A 551 -28.36 5.73 -14.14
C SER A 551 -29.02 4.55 -14.87
N PRO A 552 -30.00 3.85 -14.28
CA PRO A 552 -30.69 2.74 -14.94
C PRO A 552 -31.45 3.17 -16.20
N CYS A 553 -31.63 4.46 -16.43
CA CYS A 553 -32.25 5.00 -17.64
C CYS A 553 -31.39 4.79 -18.91
N ASN A 554 -30.09 4.54 -18.77
CA ASN A 554 -29.17 4.40 -19.92
C ASN A 554 -28.98 2.95 -20.40
N LEU A 555 -29.58 1.96 -19.71
CA LEU A 555 -29.54 0.56 -20.13
C LEU A 555 -30.70 0.16 -21.06
N ASN A 556 -31.67 1.06 -21.30
CA ASN A 556 -32.83 0.81 -22.16
C ASN A 556 -32.88 1.68 -23.42
N ALA A 557 -31.80 2.39 -23.78
CA ALA A 557 -31.76 3.28 -24.96
C ALA A 557 -31.00 2.72 -26.17
N GLU A 558 -30.37 1.54 -26.09
CA GLU A 558 -29.74 0.87 -27.25
C GLU A 558 -30.32 -0.51 -27.57
N ALA A 559 -31.56 -0.77 -27.13
CA ALA A 559 -32.33 -1.93 -27.56
C ALA A 559 -33.73 -1.51 -27.99
N GLY A 560 -33.83 -1.05 -29.25
CA GLY A 560 -35.09 -1.04 -30.00
C GLY A 560 -35.74 0.32 -30.22
N THR A 561 -35.26 1.09 -31.19
CA THR A 561 -36.13 1.86 -32.10
C THR A 561 -35.40 2.14 -33.42
N VAL A 562 -35.34 1.16 -34.32
CA VAL A 562 -35.25 1.46 -35.76
C VAL A 562 -36.59 1.04 -36.36
N GLY A 563 -37.41 2.02 -36.68
CA GLY A 563 -38.71 1.79 -37.29
C GLY A 563 -39.38 3.07 -37.77
N ARG A 564 -39.34 3.27 -39.09
CA ARG A 564 -40.17 4.16 -39.93
C ARG A 564 -39.72 5.62 -40.09
N PHE A 565 -38.86 5.82 -41.08
CA PHE A 565 -39.24 6.64 -42.24
C PHE A 565 -39.18 5.78 -43.49
N ALA A 566 -40.31 5.65 -44.18
CA ALA A 566 -40.38 5.13 -45.53
C ALA A 566 -40.56 6.33 -46.47
N ASN A 567 -39.68 6.46 -47.47
CA ASN A 567 -40.07 6.62 -48.87
C ASN A 567 -38.85 6.58 -49.80
N GLU A 568 -38.93 5.63 -50.75
CA GLU A 568 -38.45 5.72 -52.15
C GLU A 568 -36.92 5.60 -52.37
N CYS A 569 -36.34 4.70 -53.18
CA CYS A 569 -36.78 3.98 -54.37
C CYS A 569 -36.09 2.59 -54.53
N ASN A 570 -36.78 1.74 -55.29
CA ASN A 570 -36.45 0.41 -55.83
C ASN A 570 -35.02 0.18 -56.34
N VAL A 571 -34.45 -1.04 -56.13
CA VAL A 571 -34.04 -2.03 -57.17
C VAL A 571 -33.83 -3.41 -56.51
N THR A 572 -34.28 -4.46 -57.22
CA THR A 572 -34.35 -5.92 -56.92
C THR A 572 -33.01 -6.69 -56.86
N PRO A 573 -33.01 -7.98 -56.42
CA PRO A 573 -31.89 -8.65 -55.76
C PRO A 573 -31.12 -9.66 -56.64
N SER A 574 -29.86 -9.95 -56.29
CA SER A 574 -29.21 -11.22 -56.65
C SER A 574 -27.94 -11.50 -55.85
N GLY A 575 -27.71 -12.76 -55.48
CA GLY A 575 -26.36 -13.34 -55.52
C GLY A 575 -25.75 -13.83 -54.20
N LYS A 576 -25.97 -15.12 -53.95
CA LYS A 576 -25.18 -16.13 -53.21
C LYS A 576 -23.70 -15.85 -52.84
N ASN A 577 -23.28 -16.66 -51.85
CA ASN A 577 -21.93 -17.06 -51.38
C ASN A 577 -21.53 -16.28 -50.13
N GLY A 578 -21.16 -16.87 -48.99
CA GLY A 578 -20.62 -18.19 -48.70
C GLY A 578 -19.39 -17.99 -47.79
N LEU A 579 -19.26 -18.84 -46.77
CA LEU A 579 -18.02 -19.22 -46.08
C LEU A 579 -17.66 -18.58 -44.71
N ALA A 580 -17.28 -19.52 -43.84
CA ALA A 580 -16.38 -19.43 -42.68
C ALA A 580 -16.88 -18.77 -41.39
N SER A 581 -17.42 -19.65 -40.53
CA SER A 581 -17.20 -19.64 -39.09
C SER A 581 -15.70 -19.48 -38.77
N ARG A 582 -15.33 -18.34 -38.18
CA ARG A 582 -14.17 -18.23 -37.29
C ARG A 582 -14.69 -17.95 -35.89
N HIS A 583 -14.48 -18.94 -35.03
CA HIS A 583 -14.54 -18.79 -33.59
C HIS A 583 -13.62 -17.62 -33.18
N VAL A 584 -14.21 -16.59 -32.59
CA VAL A 584 -13.51 -15.64 -31.74
C VAL A 584 -13.98 -15.98 -30.34
N ASP A 585 -13.06 -16.48 -29.53
CA ASP A 585 -13.27 -16.72 -28.11
C ASP A 585 -13.72 -15.41 -27.41
N PRO A 586 -14.75 -15.45 -26.56
CA PRO A 586 -15.14 -14.28 -25.79
C PRO A 586 -14.14 -14.11 -24.64
N VAL A 587 -13.26 -13.11 -24.75
CA VAL A 587 -12.52 -12.61 -23.60
C VAL A 587 -13.53 -12.14 -22.57
N SER A 588 -13.53 -12.78 -21.41
CA SER A 588 -14.36 -12.49 -20.25
C SER A 588 -14.13 -11.05 -19.78
N GLU A 589 -15.05 -10.14 -20.11
CA GLU A 589 -15.22 -8.93 -19.32
C GLU A 589 -15.66 -9.36 -17.92
N SER A 590 -14.75 -9.27 -16.95
CA SER A 590 -15.11 -9.39 -15.55
C SER A 590 -16.08 -8.25 -15.21
N GLU A 591 -17.35 -8.57 -15.04
CA GLU A 591 -18.39 -7.62 -14.61
C GLU A 591 -18.08 -7.16 -13.17
N ILE A 592 -17.31 -6.09 -13.02
CA ILE A 592 -17.07 -5.43 -11.74
C ILE A 592 -18.38 -4.78 -11.30
N GLU A 593 -18.93 -5.20 -10.14
CA GLU A 593 -20.18 -4.65 -9.63
C GLU A 593 -19.99 -3.21 -9.09
N PRO A 594 -20.86 -2.26 -9.45
CA PRO A 594 -20.79 -0.88 -8.96
C PRO A 594 -21.17 -0.77 -7.47
N VAL A 595 -20.57 0.17 -6.74
CA VAL A 595 -20.99 0.45 -5.36
C VAL A 595 -22.37 1.09 -5.29
N VAL A 596 -23.06 0.86 -4.17
CA VAL A 596 -24.35 1.48 -3.83
C VAL A 596 -24.16 2.31 -2.55
N PHE A 597 -24.73 3.51 -2.53
CA PHE A 597 -24.73 4.37 -1.34
C PHE A 597 -25.83 3.95 -0.35
N PRO A 598 -25.59 4.02 0.98
CA PRO A 598 -24.40 4.55 1.68
C PRO A 598 -23.16 3.63 1.55
N LEU A 599 -22.00 4.20 1.23
CA LEU A 599 -20.74 3.46 1.05
C LEU A 599 -19.88 3.57 2.32
N THR A 600 -19.63 2.45 2.97
CA THR A 600 -18.71 2.36 4.13
C THR A 600 -17.35 1.84 3.67
N VAL A 601 -16.31 2.67 3.76
CA VAL A 601 -14.95 2.34 3.34
C VAL A 601 -14.06 2.14 4.57
N ARG A 602 -13.30 1.05 4.55
CA ARG A 602 -12.31 0.71 5.59
C ARG A 602 -10.90 0.62 5.00
N LEU A 603 -9.89 0.75 5.85
CA LEU A 603 -8.50 0.54 5.43
C LEU A 603 -8.34 -0.88 4.88
N LEU A 604 -7.62 -1.03 3.78
CA LEU A 604 -7.46 -2.27 3.02
C LEU A 604 -8.77 -2.87 2.48
N SER A 605 -9.89 -2.14 2.47
CA SER A 605 -11.05 -2.61 1.69
C SER A 605 -10.80 -2.43 0.19
N THR A 606 -11.43 -3.29 -0.60
CA THR A 606 -11.44 -3.17 -2.07
C THR A 606 -12.67 -2.38 -2.49
N ILE A 607 -12.49 -1.40 -3.36
CA ILE A 607 -13.57 -0.58 -3.93
C ILE A 607 -13.46 -0.55 -5.46
N PRO A 608 -14.60 -0.60 -6.18
CA PRO A 608 -14.60 -0.49 -7.63
C PRO A 608 -14.44 0.98 -8.06
N VAL A 609 -13.60 1.19 -9.07
CA VAL A 609 -13.26 2.49 -9.61
C VAL A 609 -13.33 2.49 -11.14
N ALA A 610 -13.66 3.65 -11.69
CA ALA A 610 -13.62 3.94 -13.12
C ALA A 610 -12.39 4.81 -13.41
N LEU A 611 -11.50 4.29 -14.24
CA LEU A 611 -10.32 4.97 -14.76
C LEU A 611 -10.71 5.76 -16.01
N HIS A 612 -10.24 6.99 -16.16
CA HIS A 612 -10.52 7.79 -17.35
C HIS A 612 -9.32 8.64 -17.75
N ALA A 613 -9.29 9.07 -19.02
CA ALA A 613 -8.27 9.98 -19.52
C ALA A 613 -8.49 11.41 -18.98
N VAL A 614 -7.40 12.11 -18.65
CA VAL A 614 -7.39 13.52 -18.22
C VAL A 614 -6.35 14.29 -19.04
N GLY A 615 -6.65 15.54 -19.39
CA GLY A 615 -5.74 16.43 -20.11
C GLY A 615 -5.65 16.15 -21.61
N GLY A 616 -4.50 16.48 -22.21
CA GLY A 616 -4.24 16.41 -23.65
C GLY A 616 -4.26 17.79 -24.29
N ASP A 617 -5.45 18.36 -24.53
CA ASP A 617 -5.58 19.69 -25.11
C ASP A 617 -5.53 20.82 -24.09
N ASP A 618 -6.02 20.56 -22.88
CA ASP A 618 -6.27 21.55 -21.82
C ASP A 618 -5.32 21.37 -20.61
N GLY A 619 -4.29 20.53 -20.73
CA GLY A 619 -3.35 20.24 -19.65
C GLY A 619 -2.53 18.97 -19.86
N PRO A 620 -1.63 18.64 -18.90
CA PRO A 620 -0.76 17.47 -18.99
C PRO A 620 -1.56 16.16 -19.02
N ILE A 621 -1.04 15.17 -19.73
CA ILE A 621 -1.66 13.85 -19.84
C ILE A 621 -1.60 13.13 -18.49
N ASP A 622 -2.78 12.74 -17.98
CA ASP A 622 -2.87 11.92 -16.78
C ASP A 622 -4.03 10.91 -16.82
N ILE A 623 -3.96 9.92 -15.94
CA ILE A 623 -5.01 8.91 -15.73
C ILE A 623 -5.78 9.29 -14.47
N GLY A 624 -7.01 9.77 -14.66
CA GLY A 624 -7.94 10.09 -13.60
C GLY A 624 -8.65 8.86 -13.06
N VAL A 625 -9.15 8.96 -11.83
CA VAL A 625 -9.86 7.87 -11.16
C VAL A 625 -11.08 8.41 -10.45
N ARG A 626 -12.20 7.72 -10.63
CA ARG A 626 -13.49 8.04 -9.99
C ARG A 626 -14.07 6.80 -9.34
N LEU A 627 -14.87 6.98 -8.29
CA LEU A 627 -15.64 5.88 -7.71
C LEU A 627 -16.66 5.36 -8.73
N TYR A 628 -16.71 4.05 -8.96
CA TYR A 628 -17.68 3.46 -9.88
C TYR A 628 -18.93 3.05 -9.12
N TYR A 629 -20.05 3.75 -9.35
CA TYR A 629 -21.26 3.55 -8.55
C TYR A 629 -22.56 3.55 -9.37
N LYS A 630 -23.58 2.89 -8.83
CA LYS A 630 -24.90 2.76 -9.44
C LYS A 630 -25.93 3.56 -8.66
N LEU A 631 -26.70 4.38 -9.38
CA LEU A 631 -27.87 5.02 -8.85
C LEU A 631 -28.96 3.95 -8.73
N SER A 632 -29.37 3.62 -7.51
CA SER A 632 -30.51 2.71 -7.32
C SER A 632 -31.77 3.37 -7.89
N THR A 633 -32.32 2.85 -8.99
CA THR A 633 -33.68 3.21 -9.43
C THR A 633 -34.64 2.85 -8.32
N GLY A 634 -35.22 3.86 -7.66
CA GLY A 634 -36.54 3.77 -7.05
C GLY A 634 -36.81 2.48 -6.26
N GLY A 635 -35.85 2.03 -5.48
CA GLY A 635 -36.09 1.15 -4.36
C GLY A 635 -35.90 2.01 -3.14
N GLU A 636 -36.95 2.75 -2.76
CA GLU A 636 -37.00 3.30 -1.41
C GLU A 636 -36.67 2.12 -0.48
N VAL A 637 -35.53 2.18 0.18
CA VAL A 637 -35.15 1.19 1.19
C VAL A 637 -36.07 1.46 2.37
N ILE A 638 -37.32 1.00 2.24
CA ILE A 638 -38.30 1.08 3.29
C ILE A 638 -37.94 -0.03 4.25
N ARG A 639 -37.28 0.34 5.34
CA ARG A 639 -37.22 -0.49 6.53
C ARG A 639 -38.65 -0.79 6.95
N THR A 640 -39.06 -2.05 6.79
CA THR A 640 -40.36 -2.52 7.27
C THR A 640 -40.12 -3.39 8.48
N ASP A 641 -40.50 -2.89 9.65
CA ASP A 641 -40.37 -3.64 10.90
C ASP A 641 -41.60 -4.54 11.07
N ILE A 642 -41.39 -5.86 11.00
CA ILE A 642 -42.43 -6.85 11.32
C ILE A 642 -42.20 -7.40 12.72
N GLN A 643 -43.27 -7.67 13.45
CA GLN A 643 -43.17 -8.41 14.71
C GLN A 643 -43.39 -9.90 14.45
N VAL A 644 -42.41 -10.70 14.84
CA VAL A 644 -42.45 -12.15 14.72
C VAL A 644 -42.33 -12.78 16.11
N GLY A 645 -42.99 -13.92 16.32
CA GLY A 645 -42.84 -14.71 17.54
C GLY A 645 -42.21 -16.05 17.22
N ASP A 646 -41.41 -16.59 18.13
CA ASP A 646 -40.91 -17.96 18.08
C ASP A 646 -41.22 -18.72 19.38
N ASP A 647 -40.65 -19.91 19.52
CA ASP A 647 -40.86 -20.78 20.68
C ASP A 647 -40.16 -20.29 21.96
N THR A 648 -39.37 -19.21 21.88
CA THR A 648 -38.61 -18.62 22.99
C THR A 648 -39.04 -17.21 23.35
N LEU A 649 -39.50 -16.42 22.36
CA LEU A 649 -39.91 -15.03 22.54
C LEU A 649 -41.26 -14.78 21.86
N PRO A 650 -42.24 -14.20 22.57
CA PRO A 650 -43.59 -14.05 22.04
C PRO A 650 -43.65 -13.02 20.90
N PHE A 651 -42.83 -11.97 20.94
CA PHE A 651 -42.70 -10.95 19.88
C PHE A 651 -41.28 -10.36 19.89
N PHE A 652 -40.59 -10.37 18.76
CA PHE A 652 -39.36 -9.59 18.51
C PHE A 652 -39.42 -8.96 17.13
N SER A 653 -38.72 -7.83 16.96
CA SER A 653 -38.76 -7.06 15.71
C SER A 653 -37.77 -7.61 14.70
N VAL A 654 -38.24 -7.81 13.47
CA VAL A 654 -37.39 -8.10 12.32
C VAL A 654 -37.49 -6.95 11.34
N SER A 655 -36.37 -6.28 11.09
CA SER A 655 -36.27 -5.24 10.07
C SER A 655 -36.06 -5.91 8.71
N LEU A 656 -37.06 -5.84 7.83
CA LEU A 656 -36.97 -6.29 6.44
C LEU A 656 -36.47 -5.13 5.56
N TRP A 657 -35.30 -5.29 4.98
CA TRP A 657 -34.63 -4.29 4.14
C TRP A 657 -34.77 -4.67 2.67
N GLN A 658 -36.00 -4.67 2.15
CA GLN A 658 -36.36 -4.77 0.71
C GLN A 658 -37.88 -4.77 0.54
N LYS A 659 -38.41 -3.90 -0.34
CA LYS A 659 -39.86 -3.76 -0.59
C LYS A 659 -40.53 -5.07 -1.04
N GLN A 660 -39.83 -5.93 -1.79
CA GLN A 660 -40.37 -7.21 -2.27
C GLN A 660 -40.48 -8.29 -1.18
N MET A 661 -39.64 -8.26 -0.13
CA MET A 661 -39.74 -9.18 1.00
C MET A 661 -40.89 -8.77 1.94
N ALA A 662 -41.01 -7.47 2.21
CA ALA A 662 -42.09 -6.92 3.03
C ALA A 662 -43.48 -7.19 2.42
N ALA A 663 -43.60 -7.13 1.09
CA ALA A 663 -44.86 -7.41 0.40
C ALA A 663 -45.31 -8.89 0.45
N LYS A 664 -44.41 -9.83 0.75
CA LYS A 664 -44.71 -11.27 0.82
C LYS A 664 -45.16 -11.75 2.21
N ALA A 665 -44.99 -10.94 3.24
CA ALA A 665 -45.33 -11.29 4.62
C ALA A 665 -46.68 -10.68 4.99
N VAL A 666 -47.69 -11.53 5.21
CA VAL A 666 -49.02 -11.09 5.68
C VAL A 666 -49.19 -11.46 7.15
N ALA A 667 -49.93 -10.63 7.90
CA ALA A 667 -50.24 -10.93 9.30
C ALA A 667 -51.02 -12.24 9.40
N GLY A 668 -50.49 -13.20 10.16
CA GLY A 668 -51.07 -14.54 10.26
C GLY A 668 -50.37 -15.59 9.40
N ASP A 669 -49.28 -15.26 8.73
CA ASP A 669 -48.47 -16.24 7.98
C ASP A 669 -47.45 -16.92 8.89
N VAL A 670 -47.20 -18.20 8.63
CA VAL A 670 -46.01 -18.86 9.17
C VAL A 670 -44.93 -18.81 8.09
N VAL A 671 -43.89 -18.01 8.31
CA VAL A 671 -42.81 -17.76 7.35
C VAL A 671 -41.49 -18.36 7.82
N LEU A 672 -40.70 -18.87 6.87
CA LEU A 672 -39.31 -19.25 7.06
C LEU A 672 -38.41 -18.14 6.53
N LEU A 673 -37.67 -17.49 7.43
CA LEU A 673 -36.66 -16.48 7.14
C LEU A 673 -35.26 -17.11 7.22
N GLN A 674 -34.45 -16.94 6.18
CA GLN A 674 -33.09 -17.48 6.11
C GLN A 674 -32.05 -16.36 5.98
N ASN A 675 -30.84 -16.62 6.48
CA ASN A 675 -29.69 -15.70 6.46
C ASN A 675 -30.01 -14.34 7.12
N VAL A 676 -30.46 -14.33 8.37
CA VAL A 676 -30.78 -13.11 9.13
C VAL A 676 -29.75 -12.89 10.23
N LYS A 677 -29.31 -11.64 10.41
CA LYS A 677 -28.38 -11.27 11.48
C LYS A 677 -29.17 -10.87 12.73
N ILE A 678 -28.96 -11.59 13.82
CA ILE A 678 -29.63 -11.33 15.11
C ILE A 678 -28.66 -10.62 16.05
N ALA A 679 -29.06 -9.49 16.61
CA ALA A 679 -28.32 -8.74 17.63
C ALA A 679 -29.16 -8.61 18.91
N LYS A 680 -28.55 -8.85 20.06
CA LYS A 680 -29.21 -8.80 21.37
C LYS A 680 -28.62 -7.67 22.21
N PHE A 681 -29.44 -6.67 22.53
CA PHE A 681 -29.06 -5.52 23.34
C PHE A 681 -29.94 -5.51 24.60
N GLY A 682 -29.39 -5.96 25.72
CA GLY A 682 -30.18 -6.23 26.93
C GLY A 682 -31.21 -7.35 26.69
N CYS A 683 -32.50 -7.07 26.97
CA CYS A 683 -33.62 -7.99 26.76
C CYS A 683 -34.21 -7.94 25.33
N VAL A 684 -33.79 -6.96 24.53
CA VAL A 684 -34.35 -6.72 23.19
C VAL A 684 -33.55 -7.49 22.16
N VAL A 685 -34.26 -8.30 21.38
CA VAL A 685 -33.72 -9.05 20.24
C VAL A 685 -34.16 -8.34 18.97
N ASP A 686 -33.18 -7.87 18.19
CA ASP A 686 -33.40 -7.24 16.89
C ASP A 686 -32.77 -8.11 15.80
N ALA A 687 -33.57 -8.51 14.81
CA ALA A 687 -33.11 -9.31 13.69
C ALA A 687 -33.17 -8.50 12.39
N ARG A 688 -32.11 -8.56 11.58
CA ARG A 688 -31.96 -7.75 10.36
C ARG A 688 -31.62 -8.62 9.16
N THR A 689 -32.33 -8.42 8.06
CA THR A 689 -31.98 -9.05 6.79
C THR A 689 -30.66 -8.49 6.24
N VAL A 690 -29.81 -9.35 5.68
CA VAL A 690 -28.57 -9.02 4.96
C VAL A 690 -28.73 -9.27 3.46
N GLN A 691 -27.72 -8.96 2.64
CA GLN A 691 -27.81 -8.94 1.17
C GLN A 691 -28.32 -10.26 0.53
N PHE A 692 -28.23 -11.41 1.22
CA PHE A 692 -28.71 -12.73 0.75
C PHE A 692 -29.83 -13.33 1.62
N SER A 693 -30.59 -12.53 2.35
CA SER A 693 -31.74 -13.02 3.12
C SER A 693 -32.89 -13.45 2.21
N SER A 694 -33.55 -14.56 2.55
CA SER A 694 -34.73 -15.06 1.85
C SER A 694 -35.92 -15.23 2.80
N LEU A 695 -37.14 -15.05 2.29
CA LEU A 695 -38.38 -15.24 3.02
C LEU A 695 -39.30 -16.18 2.21
N LYS A 696 -39.70 -17.30 2.81
CA LYS A 696 -40.61 -18.29 2.23
C LYS A 696 -41.83 -18.48 3.13
N CYS A 697 -43.04 -18.28 2.60
CA CYS A 697 -44.26 -18.60 3.34
C CYS A 697 -44.47 -20.13 3.37
N LEU A 698 -44.68 -20.69 4.57
CA LEU A 698 -44.93 -22.11 4.78
C LEU A 698 -46.43 -22.39 4.92
N ILE A 699 -47.18 -21.55 5.63
CA ILE A 699 -48.64 -21.67 5.81
C ILE A 699 -49.28 -20.28 5.73
N HIS A 700 -50.34 -20.17 4.94
CA HIS A 700 -51.21 -19.01 4.83
C HIS A 700 -52.66 -19.47 4.63
N PRO A 701 -53.66 -18.90 5.32
CA PRO A 701 -53.62 -18.16 6.60
C PRO A 701 -53.58 -19.10 7.82
N TYR A 702 -53.18 -18.61 9.01
CA TYR A 702 -53.07 -19.40 10.25
C TYR A 702 -54.35 -20.16 10.67
N GLU A 703 -55.51 -19.83 10.12
CA GLU A 703 -56.79 -20.51 10.39
C GLU A 703 -56.77 -22.00 9.97
N LEU A 704 -55.86 -22.40 9.06
CA LEU A 704 -55.61 -23.81 8.70
C LEU A 704 -54.90 -24.61 9.81
N LEU A 705 -54.18 -23.96 10.73
CA LEU A 705 -53.48 -24.61 11.85
C LEU A 705 -54.42 -25.13 12.94
N ILE A 706 -55.65 -24.59 12.98
CA ILE A 706 -56.68 -24.90 13.98
C ILE A 706 -57.61 -26.02 13.48
N SER A 707 -57.72 -26.20 12.16
CA SER A 707 -58.64 -27.14 11.53
C SER A 707 -58.00 -28.45 11.06
N LYS A 708 -56.69 -28.48 10.76
CA LYS A 708 -55.96 -29.70 10.35
C LYS A 708 -55.07 -30.26 11.47
N GLY A 709 -54.91 -31.59 11.47
CA GLY A 709 -53.96 -32.29 12.36
C GLY A 709 -52.51 -31.94 12.04
N VAL A 710 -51.63 -32.03 13.04
CA VAL A 710 -50.20 -31.71 12.89
C VAL A 710 -49.54 -32.57 11.81
N ASP A 711 -49.95 -33.83 11.66
CA ASP A 711 -49.38 -34.77 10.69
C ASP A 711 -49.77 -34.46 9.24
N ASP A 712 -50.98 -33.92 9.00
CA ASP A 712 -51.43 -33.51 7.66
C ASP A 712 -50.67 -32.28 7.13
N LEU A 713 -50.34 -31.34 8.03
CA LEU A 713 -49.57 -30.13 7.69
C LEU A 713 -48.09 -30.41 7.43
N ILE A 714 -47.56 -31.48 8.03
CA ILE A 714 -46.17 -31.93 7.82
C ILE A 714 -46.01 -32.54 6.41
N GLY A 715 -47.01 -33.29 5.93
CA GLY A 715 -46.96 -33.93 4.61
C GLY A 715 -46.90 -32.95 3.42
N GLU A 716 -47.45 -31.75 3.58
CA GLU A 716 -47.55 -30.73 2.50
C GLU A 716 -46.28 -29.84 2.38
N CYS A 717 -45.39 -29.85 3.38
CA CYS A 717 -44.25 -28.92 3.45
C CYS A 717 -42.92 -29.59 3.05
N ARG A 718 -42.35 -29.18 1.91
CA ARG A 718 -41.00 -29.60 1.47
C ARG A 718 -39.90 -28.77 2.16
N VAL A 719 -39.52 -29.15 3.38
CA VAL A 719 -38.42 -28.54 4.15
C VAL A 719 -37.58 -29.61 4.88
N GLY A 720 -36.31 -29.29 5.18
CA GLY A 720 -35.36 -30.24 5.78
C GLY A 720 -35.75 -30.69 7.20
N LYS A 721 -35.24 -31.84 7.63
CA LYS A 721 -35.66 -32.55 8.87
C LYS A 721 -35.59 -31.66 10.13
N THR A 722 -34.54 -30.88 10.29
CA THR A 722 -34.34 -29.96 11.43
C THR A 722 -35.28 -28.75 11.40
N THR A 723 -35.57 -28.22 10.21
CA THR A 723 -36.57 -27.16 10.02
C THR A 723 -37.97 -27.69 10.30
N MET A 724 -38.24 -28.94 9.90
CA MET A 724 -39.51 -29.61 10.18
C MET A 724 -39.74 -29.76 11.69
N GLU A 725 -38.77 -30.24 12.45
CA GLU A 725 -38.91 -30.40 13.91
C GLU A 725 -39.23 -29.07 14.62
N LYS A 726 -38.62 -27.96 14.18
CA LYS A 726 -38.93 -26.62 14.69
C LYS A 726 -40.33 -26.17 14.28
N PHE A 727 -40.71 -26.43 13.03
CA PHE A 727 -42.04 -26.12 12.53
C PHE A 727 -43.15 -26.85 13.31
N VAL A 728 -42.95 -28.14 13.64
CA VAL A 728 -43.87 -28.91 14.51
C VAL A 728 -44.06 -28.26 15.88
N LYS A 729 -42.99 -27.71 16.47
CA LYS A 729 -43.07 -27.02 17.78
C LYS A 729 -43.88 -25.73 17.68
N VAL A 730 -43.68 -24.95 16.62
CA VAL A 730 -44.45 -23.72 16.35
C VAL A 730 -45.93 -24.04 16.16
N ILE A 731 -46.29 -25.08 15.39
CA ILE A 731 -47.68 -25.51 15.20
C ILE A 731 -48.33 -25.86 16.55
N LYS A 732 -47.66 -26.67 17.37
CA LYS A 732 -48.16 -27.07 18.71
C LYS A 732 -48.29 -25.87 19.65
N TRP A 733 -47.40 -24.88 19.56
CA TRP A 733 -47.47 -23.65 20.34
C TRP A 733 -48.68 -22.79 19.94
N VAL A 734 -48.90 -22.59 18.64
CA VAL A 734 -50.05 -21.84 18.12
C VAL A 734 -51.37 -22.50 18.50
N GLN A 735 -51.47 -23.84 18.39
CA GLN A 735 -52.67 -24.59 18.80
C GLN A 735 -52.98 -24.44 20.30
N ARG A 736 -51.96 -24.40 21.16
CA ARG A 736 -52.13 -24.17 22.61
C ARG A 736 -52.58 -22.73 22.91
N ALA A 737 -52.01 -21.75 22.22
CA ALA A 737 -52.37 -20.34 22.36
C ALA A 737 -53.75 -19.98 21.77
N GLY A 738 -54.23 -20.75 20.79
CA GLY A 738 -55.55 -20.61 20.15
C GLY A 738 -56.73 -20.59 21.11
N SER A 739 -56.63 -21.28 22.26
CA SER A 739 -57.63 -21.32 23.32
C SER A 739 -57.97 -19.94 23.91
N SER A 740 -57.04 -18.99 23.83
CA SER A 740 -57.17 -17.64 24.38
C SER A 740 -57.66 -16.59 23.38
N LEU A 741 -57.82 -16.94 22.09
CA LEU A 741 -58.15 -16.02 21.00
C LEU A 741 -59.66 -15.83 20.75
N TYR A 742 -60.52 -16.66 21.34
CA TYR A 742 -61.98 -16.64 21.07
C TYR A 742 -62.71 -15.41 21.65
N ASN A 743 -62.08 -14.64 22.55
CA ASN A 743 -62.72 -13.49 23.22
C ASN A 743 -62.55 -12.13 22.50
N ILE A 744 -61.96 -12.07 21.30
CA ILE A 744 -61.62 -10.80 20.61
C ILE A 744 -62.44 -10.57 19.33
N ARG A 745 -63.48 -11.36 19.06
CA ARG A 745 -64.43 -11.07 17.96
C ARG A 745 -65.80 -10.70 18.51
N LEU A 746 -66.06 -9.40 18.71
CA LEU A 746 -67.34 -8.69 18.50
C LEU A 746 -67.33 -7.30 19.17
N SER A 747 -66.72 -6.31 18.54
CA SER A 747 -67.22 -4.91 18.53
C SER A 747 -66.39 -4.06 17.58
N SER A 748 -67.11 -3.29 16.77
CA SER A 748 -66.65 -2.55 15.59
C SER A 748 -65.92 -1.24 15.92
N PHE A 749 -64.83 -1.00 15.18
CA PHE A 749 -64.19 0.28 14.86
C PHE A 749 -63.99 1.31 15.98
N GLN A 750 -62.88 1.18 16.71
CA GLN A 750 -61.98 2.30 17.05
C GLN A 750 -60.59 1.75 17.40
N LYS A 751 -59.54 2.30 16.77
CA LYS A 751 -58.13 2.01 17.05
C LYS A 751 -57.81 2.39 18.50
N ARG A 752 -57.89 1.45 19.44
CA ARG A 752 -57.21 1.49 20.74
C ARG A 752 -56.73 0.08 21.09
N GLN A 753 -55.45 0.02 21.45
CA GLN A 753 -54.68 -1.19 21.74
C GLN A 753 -55.35 -2.01 22.86
N LEU A 754 -55.54 -3.30 22.62
CA LEU A 754 -55.79 -4.29 23.67
C LEU A 754 -54.53 -4.42 24.56
N PRO A 755 -54.69 -4.67 25.87
CA PRO A 755 -53.59 -4.73 26.82
C PRO A 755 -52.90 -6.09 26.74
N ARG A 756 -51.57 -6.08 26.61
CA ARG A 756 -50.71 -7.24 26.83
C ARG A 756 -49.80 -6.93 28.00
N ASN A 757 -50.07 -7.54 29.15
CA ASN A 757 -49.10 -7.73 30.21
C ASN A 757 -49.35 -9.10 30.81
N TRP A 758 -48.55 -10.09 30.41
CA TRP A 758 -48.11 -11.15 31.33
C TRP A 758 -46.63 -10.82 31.62
N THR A 759 -46.40 -10.22 32.79
CA THR A 759 -45.14 -9.66 33.33
C THR A 759 -44.39 -10.74 34.16
N VAL A 760 -43.06 -10.79 34.45
CA VAL A 760 -41.99 -9.88 34.98
C VAL A 760 -40.66 -10.73 34.98
N PRO A 761 -39.36 -10.26 35.09
CA PRO A 761 -38.72 -8.91 35.26
C PRO A 761 -37.65 -8.58 34.17
N GLU A 762 -36.98 -7.42 34.04
CA GLU A 762 -37.06 -6.02 34.51
C GLU A 762 -36.15 -5.21 33.54
N GLN A 763 -36.60 -4.07 33.00
CA GLN A 763 -35.71 -3.04 32.43
C GLN A 763 -36.18 -1.67 32.88
N SER A 764 -35.29 -0.95 33.57
CA SER A 764 -35.49 0.38 34.13
C SER A 764 -35.32 1.46 33.05
N GLU A 765 -36.43 2.04 32.60
CA GLU A 765 -36.43 3.22 31.72
C GLU A 765 -36.00 4.47 32.49
N SER A 766 -35.28 5.37 31.80
CA SER A 766 -34.91 6.69 32.31
C SER A 766 -36.10 7.66 32.21
N ARG A 767 -36.44 8.37 33.29
CA ARG A 767 -37.49 9.42 33.32
C ARG A 767 -36.87 10.81 33.31
N ASP A 768 -37.31 11.67 32.39
CA ASP A 768 -37.00 13.10 32.42
C ASP A 768 -37.94 13.79 33.42
N ILE A 769 -37.37 14.44 34.43
CA ILE A 769 -38.07 15.07 35.56
C ILE A 769 -37.68 16.55 35.58
N PHE A 770 -38.63 17.45 35.86
CA PHE A 770 -38.39 18.89 35.75
C PHE A 770 -38.25 19.61 37.10
N LEU A 771 -38.66 18.99 38.21
CA LEU A 771 -38.61 19.55 39.57
C LEU A 771 -38.01 18.53 40.55
N LEU A 772 -37.18 18.98 41.49
CA LEU A 772 -36.50 18.13 42.47
C LEU A 772 -37.47 17.39 43.41
N SER A 773 -38.62 17.98 43.73
CA SER A 773 -39.64 17.37 44.58
C SER A 773 -40.23 16.06 43.99
N GLU A 774 -40.26 15.93 42.65
CA GLU A 774 -40.73 14.72 41.97
C GLU A 774 -39.71 13.58 42.06
N VAL A 775 -38.43 13.91 42.16
CA VAL A 775 -37.34 12.93 42.33
C VAL A 775 -37.40 12.30 43.73
N LEU A 776 -37.70 13.08 44.77
CA LEU A 776 -37.82 12.60 46.15
C LEU A 776 -39.03 11.66 46.37
N GLN A 777 -40.04 11.70 45.48
CA GLN A 777 -41.23 10.85 45.57
C GLN A 777 -41.08 9.50 44.86
N LEU A 778 -39.95 9.25 44.18
CA LEU A 778 -39.68 7.98 43.49
C LEU A 778 -39.42 6.86 44.50
N ARG A 779 -40.17 5.76 44.39
CA ARG A 779 -40.04 4.59 45.29
C ARG A 779 -39.14 3.47 44.74
N ASN A 780 -38.86 3.47 43.43
CA ASN A 780 -38.12 2.42 42.73
C ASN A 780 -36.83 2.97 42.08
N SER A 781 -35.84 2.10 41.82
CA SER A 781 -34.59 2.48 41.18
C SER A 781 -34.81 2.82 39.69
N CYS A 782 -34.40 4.02 39.28
CA CYS A 782 -34.52 4.49 37.90
C CYS A 782 -33.49 5.59 37.59
N LYS A 783 -33.15 5.76 36.31
CA LYS A 783 -32.32 6.87 35.86
C LYS A 783 -33.19 8.11 35.70
N ALA A 784 -32.84 9.22 36.34
CA ALA A 784 -33.59 10.47 36.29
C ALA A 784 -32.74 11.60 35.70
N VAL A 785 -33.32 12.43 34.84
CA VAL A 785 -32.68 13.66 34.34
C VAL A 785 -33.44 14.84 34.93
N PHE A 786 -32.76 15.79 35.56
CA PHE A 786 -33.40 17.01 36.09
C PHE A 786 -32.49 18.24 35.98
N ASN A 787 -33.11 19.42 36.04
CA ASN A 787 -32.41 20.70 35.95
C ASN A 787 -32.36 21.34 37.34
N ALA A 788 -31.17 21.77 37.78
CA ALA A 788 -31.01 22.41 39.07
C ALA A 788 -29.82 23.37 39.03
N SER A 789 -29.72 24.25 40.02
CA SER A 789 -28.51 25.04 40.26
C SER A 789 -27.60 24.32 41.26
N ALA A 790 -26.29 24.47 41.14
CA ALA A 790 -25.35 23.97 42.15
C ALA A 790 -25.29 24.99 43.29
N GLY A 791 -25.55 24.53 44.52
CA GLY A 791 -25.54 25.37 45.72
C GLY A 791 -24.22 25.28 46.48
N GLU A 792 -23.72 24.07 46.73
CA GLU A 792 -22.57 23.85 47.62
C GLU A 792 -21.84 22.52 47.32
N ILE A 793 -20.54 22.42 47.60
CA ILE A 793 -19.80 21.14 47.59
C ILE A 793 -19.29 20.82 48.99
N PHE A 794 -19.51 19.59 49.43
CA PHE A 794 -19.03 19.07 50.71
C PHE A 794 -18.08 17.89 50.50
N LEU A 795 -16.93 17.95 51.16
CA LEU A 795 -15.88 16.93 51.09
C LEU A 795 -15.87 16.10 52.38
N PRO A 796 -16.42 14.88 52.39
CA PRO A 796 -16.32 14.00 53.55
C PRO A 796 -14.89 13.47 53.66
N ILE A 797 -14.18 13.80 54.74
CA ILE A 797 -12.90 13.17 55.11
C ILE A 797 -13.20 12.12 56.18
N THR A 798 -12.45 11.02 56.16
CA THR A 798 -12.63 9.78 56.96
C THR A 798 -13.08 9.97 58.42
N TRP A 799 -13.91 9.01 58.89
CA TRP A 799 -14.58 8.91 60.20
C TRP A 799 -13.70 9.18 61.42
N ARG A 800 -13.43 10.45 61.75
CA ARG A 800 -13.16 10.88 63.12
C ARG A 800 -14.07 12.03 63.48
N ALA A 801 -14.59 12.01 64.71
CA ALA A 801 -15.49 13.04 65.21
C ALA A 801 -14.74 14.38 65.31
N LEU A 802 -14.94 15.26 64.32
CA LEU A 802 -14.41 16.62 64.32
C LEU A 802 -15.36 17.57 65.09
N GLY A 803 -14.78 18.58 65.75
CA GLY A 803 -15.52 19.64 66.44
C GLY A 803 -16.27 20.54 65.47
N ASP A 804 -17.29 21.27 65.96
CA ASP A 804 -18.23 22.00 65.10
C ASP A 804 -17.58 23.11 64.26
N SER A 805 -16.48 23.71 64.72
CA SER A 805 -15.67 24.68 63.95
C SER A 805 -14.99 24.07 62.72
N ASP A 806 -14.58 22.79 62.77
CA ASP A 806 -13.93 22.13 61.64
C ASP A 806 -14.93 21.52 60.65
N LYS A 807 -16.18 21.27 61.06
CA LYS A 807 -17.26 20.89 60.15
C LYS A 807 -17.58 22.02 59.16
N GLU A 808 -17.47 23.28 59.58
CA GLU A 808 -17.70 24.43 58.70
C GLU A 808 -16.66 24.54 57.57
N LYS A 809 -15.42 24.07 57.80
CA LYS A 809 -14.36 24.03 56.78
C LYS A 809 -14.58 22.95 55.71
N MET A 810 -15.53 22.04 55.89
CA MET A 810 -15.81 20.97 54.92
C MET A 810 -16.60 21.47 53.69
N PHE A 811 -17.21 22.65 53.78
CA PHE A 811 -17.92 23.31 52.70
C PHE A 811 -16.95 24.13 51.83
N VAL A 812 -17.01 23.94 50.51
CA VAL A 812 -16.01 24.44 49.56
C VAL A 812 -16.23 25.91 49.20
N SER A 813 -17.48 26.39 49.15
CA SER A 813 -17.79 27.80 48.83
C SER A 813 -17.16 28.79 49.81
N ARG A 814 -17.05 28.39 51.10
CA ARG A 814 -16.48 29.20 52.18
C ARG A 814 -14.95 29.33 52.08
N ARG A 815 -14.28 28.40 51.39
CA ARG A 815 -12.81 28.39 51.21
C ARG A 815 -12.35 28.96 49.87
N ILE A 816 -13.19 28.94 48.84
CA ILE A 816 -12.88 29.41 47.48
C ILE A 816 -12.59 30.92 47.38
N ASN A 817 -13.12 31.71 48.30
CA ASN A 817 -12.97 33.17 48.32
C ASN A 817 -11.79 33.65 49.19
N ASN A 818 -11.19 32.79 50.01
CA ASN A 818 -9.99 33.11 50.78
C ASN A 818 -8.74 32.68 49.99
N VAL A 819 -7.89 33.66 49.65
CA VAL A 819 -6.70 33.45 48.80
C VAL A 819 -5.62 32.57 49.47
N GLU A 820 -5.68 32.41 50.79
CA GLU A 820 -4.68 31.66 51.58
C GLU A 820 -4.87 30.13 51.57
N ASP A 821 -6.06 29.62 51.24
CA ASP A 821 -6.36 28.17 51.24
C ASP A 821 -5.93 27.48 49.93
N SER A 822 -4.62 27.32 49.76
CA SER A 822 -4.04 26.62 48.61
C SER A 822 -4.34 25.12 48.58
N THR A 823 -4.84 24.53 49.66
CA THR A 823 -4.99 23.07 49.87
C THR A 823 -6.18 22.43 49.15
N ILE A 824 -7.09 23.21 48.54
CA ILE A 824 -8.31 22.69 47.89
C ILE A 824 -7.99 21.63 46.82
N ALA A 825 -6.89 21.75 46.09
CA ALA A 825 -6.48 20.77 45.09
C ALA A 825 -6.08 19.41 45.70
N GLU A 826 -5.51 19.40 46.92
CA GLU A 826 -5.17 18.17 47.66
C GLU A 826 -6.42 17.50 48.26
N ASP A 827 -7.43 18.27 48.61
CA ASP A 827 -8.69 17.73 49.14
C ASP A 827 -9.49 17.00 48.05
N PHE A 828 -9.51 17.56 46.84
CA PHE A 828 -10.24 17.01 45.69
C PHE A 828 -9.51 15.89 44.96
N THR A 829 -8.20 15.69 45.17
CA THR A 829 -7.43 14.67 44.43
C THR A 829 -6.89 13.58 45.35
N CYS A 830 -6.93 12.33 44.89
CA CYS A 830 -6.36 11.19 45.60
C CYS A 830 -5.82 10.13 44.63
N VAL A 831 -5.11 9.14 45.15
CA VAL A 831 -4.65 7.99 44.36
C VAL A 831 -5.77 6.94 44.33
N GLY A 832 -6.07 6.43 43.16
CA GLY A 832 -7.13 5.43 42.98
C GLY A 832 -7.12 4.81 41.59
N CYS A 833 -8.14 4.02 41.28
CA CYS A 833 -8.23 3.37 39.97
C CYS A 833 -8.90 4.25 38.93
N GLN A 834 -8.24 4.49 37.80
CA GLN A 834 -8.73 5.34 36.72
C GLN A 834 -9.98 4.77 36.02
N LEU A 835 -10.21 3.46 36.08
CA LEU A 835 -11.32 2.78 35.39
C LEU A 835 -12.59 2.68 36.26
N CYS A 836 -12.48 2.20 37.50
CA CYS A 836 -13.64 2.06 38.38
C CYS A 836 -13.89 3.29 39.29
N GLY A 837 -12.91 4.19 39.39
CA GLY A 837 -13.02 5.42 40.19
C GLY A 837 -12.97 5.21 41.69
N SER A 838 -12.63 4.01 42.17
CA SER A 838 -12.51 3.71 43.60
C SER A 838 -11.21 4.31 44.15
N PRO A 839 -11.26 5.09 45.25
CA PRO A 839 -10.05 5.55 45.94
C PRO A 839 -9.34 4.37 46.60
N LEU A 840 -8.02 4.43 46.68
CA LEU A 840 -7.23 3.49 47.47
C LEU A 840 -6.99 4.13 48.84
N ASP A 841 -7.49 3.52 49.92
CA ASP A 841 -7.49 4.14 51.25
C ASP A 841 -6.06 4.41 51.75
N SER A 842 -5.90 5.63 52.28
CA SER A 842 -4.62 6.21 52.67
C SER A 842 -4.07 5.71 54.01
N GLU A 843 -4.78 4.84 54.75
CA GLU A 843 -4.28 4.32 56.03
C GLU A 843 -3.16 3.29 55.90
N ASN A 844 -2.96 2.71 54.72
CA ASN A 844 -1.93 1.69 54.48
C ASN A 844 -0.78 2.16 53.58
N ARG A 845 -0.29 3.39 53.75
CA ARG A 845 0.99 3.81 53.11
C ARG A 845 2.19 2.95 53.54
N HIS A 846 2.08 2.17 54.63
CA HIS A 846 3.16 1.31 55.15
C HIS A 846 3.05 -0.18 54.77
N ILE A 847 2.01 -0.64 54.06
CA ILE A 847 1.83 -2.07 53.69
C ILE A 847 2.10 -2.34 52.19
N PHE A 848 2.82 -1.45 51.49
CA PHE A 848 3.26 -1.70 50.10
C PHE A 848 4.71 -2.21 49.99
N LYS A 849 5.21 -2.83 51.07
CA LYS A 849 6.35 -3.74 51.01
C LYS A 849 5.88 -5.09 51.57
N GLN A 850 5.97 -6.12 50.73
CA GLN A 850 5.66 -7.54 50.98
C GLN A 850 4.23 -8.00 50.65
N ASN A 851 4.14 -8.78 49.56
CA ASN A 851 3.10 -9.73 49.14
C ASN A 851 1.66 -9.44 49.58
N SER A 852 0.80 -8.91 48.70
CA SER A 852 -0.66 -9.07 48.85
C SER A 852 -1.49 -8.74 47.59
N VAL A 853 -2.30 -9.73 47.21
CA VAL A 853 -3.57 -9.77 46.47
C VAL A 853 -3.72 -8.89 45.20
N PRO A 854 -4.02 -9.48 44.02
CA PRO A 854 -4.41 -8.70 42.85
C PRO A 854 -5.70 -7.93 43.14
N LEU A 855 -5.62 -6.60 43.11
CA LEU A 855 -6.80 -5.75 43.15
C LEU A 855 -7.60 -6.03 41.87
N TYR A 856 -8.82 -6.55 42.04
CA TYR A 856 -9.68 -6.98 40.94
C TYR A 856 -10.58 -5.85 40.44
N CYS A 857 -10.35 -5.37 39.22
CA CYS A 857 -11.17 -4.34 38.59
C CYS A 857 -12.20 -4.97 37.63
N PRO A 858 -13.51 -4.93 37.94
CA PRO A 858 -14.54 -5.49 37.07
C PRO A 858 -14.73 -4.72 35.75
N LYS A 859 -14.07 -3.56 35.59
CA LYS A 859 -14.10 -2.72 34.38
C LYS A 859 -12.81 -2.79 33.55
N SER A 860 -11.85 -3.62 33.93
CA SER A 860 -10.59 -3.84 33.19
C SER A 860 -10.66 -5.17 32.44
N SER A 861 -10.15 -5.23 31.21
CA SER A 861 -10.10 -6.46 30.40
C SER A 861 -9.27 -7.55 31.05
N ASP A 862 -8.23 -7.14 31.80
CA ASP A 862 -7.26 -8.03 32.44
C ASP A 862 -7.55 -8.15 33.95
N HIS A 863 -8.70 -7.62 34.38
CA HIS A 863 -9.17 -7.57 35.76
C HIS A 863 -8.23 -6.91 36.79
N LEU A 864 -7.24 -6.12 36.36
CA LEU A 864 -6.36 -5.37 37.26
C LEU A 864 -6.74 -3.88 37.33
N HIS A 865 -6.64 -3.27 38.52
CA HIS A 865 -6.83 -1.82 38.67
C HIS A 865 -5.69 -1.04 38.02
N ILE A 866 -6.03 -0.05 37.18
CA ILE A 866 -5.08 0.91 36.62
C ILE A 866 -4.95 2.08 37.60
N VAL A 867 -3.83 2.12 38.34
CA VAL A 867 -3.62 3.07 39.43
C VAL A 867 -3.11 4.42 38.90
N GLY A 868 -3.73 5.52 39.32
CA GLY A 868 -3.31 6.88 39.00
C GLY A 868 -3.99 7.93 39.88
N MET A 869 -3.79 9.21 39.58
CA MET A 869 -4.50 10.29 40.27
C MET A 869 -5.94 10.38 39.78
N ILE A 870 -6.89 10.39 40.71
CA ILE A 870 -8.33 10.55 40.47
C ILE A 870 -8.89 11.68 41.35
N TYR A 871 -10.06 12.21 40.99
CA TYR A 871 -10.83 13.06 41.89
C TYR A 871 -11.43 12.21 43.01
N ARG A 872 -11.24 12.65 44.26
CA ARG A 872 -11.84 12.04 45.45
C ARG A 872 -13.37 12.16 45.36
N PRO A 873 -14.15 11.11 45.72
CA PRO A 873 -15.60 11.21 45.72
C PRO A 873 -16.11 12.28 46.70
N PHE A 874 -17.10 13.07 46.29
CA PHE A 874 -17.64 14.18 47.10
C PHE A 874 -19.16 14.31 46.95
N MET A 875 -19.78 15.09 47.86
CA MET A 875 -21.20 15.43 47.79
C MET A 875 -21.38 16.81 47.15
N LEU A 876 -22.23 16.89 46.13
CA LEU A 876 -22.66 18.12 45.48
C LEU A 876 -24.12 18.40 45.87
N TYR A 877 -24.37 19.52 46.52
CA TYR A 877 -25.72 19.97 46.86
C TYR A 877 -26.27 20.80 45.72
N VAL A 878 -27.40 20.36 45.18
CA VAL A 878 -28.15 21.06 44.14
C VAL A 878 -29.50 21.51 44.69
N TRP A 879 -30.02 22.61 44.16
CA TRP A 879 -31.29 23.20 44.58
C TRP A 879 -32.02 23.81 43.38
N ASP A 880 -33.33 23.80 43.46
CA ASP A 880 -34.25 24.52 42.58
C ASP A 880 -35.23 25.37 43.41
N GLU A 881 -36.25 25.94 42.78
CA GLU A 881 -37.27 26.75 43.48
C GLU A 881 -38.19 25.92 44.41
N SER A 882 -38.09 24.59 44.36
CA SER A 882 -38.98 23.66 45.06
C SER A 882 -38.30 22.98 46.26
N GLU A 883 -37.10 22.40 46.12
CA GLU A 883 -36.38 21.64 47.17
C GLU A 883 -34.84 21.63 46.99
N TYR A 884 -34.08 21.11 47.96
CA TYR A 884 -32.64 20.87 47.86
C TYR A 884 -32.27 19.37 47.95
N LEU A 885 -31.29 18.93 47.15
CA LEU A 885 -30.91 17.52 46.98
C LEU A 885 -29.39 17.30 47.00
N PRO A 886 -28.85 16.37 47.82
CA PRO A 886 -27.44 15.98 47.76
C PRO A 886 -27.18 14.89 46.70
N LEU A 887 -26.14 15.08 45.88
CA LEU A 887 -25.67 14.15 44.85
C LEU A 887 -24.25 13.63 45.15
N PHE A 888 -24.04 12.31 45.08
CA PHE A 888 -22.71 11.71 45.23
C PHE A 888 -21.99 11.65 43.87
N VAL A 889 -20.79 12.22 43.82
CA VAL A 889 -20.00 12.41 42.59
C VAL A 889 -18.72 11.58 42.63
N ARG A 890 -18.48 10.74 41.60
CA ARG A 890 -17.24 9.95 41.42
C ARG A 890 -16.34 10.53 40.31
N ASN A 891 -15.10 10.05 40.22
CA ASN A 891 -14.04 10.58 39.34
C ASN A 891 -14.50 10.98 37.92
N LYS A 892 -15.17 10.09 37.19
CA LYS A 892 -15.54 10.38 35.79
C LYS A 892 -16.58 11.50 35.67
N ALA A 893 -17.54 11.54 36.60
CA ALA A 893 -18.53 12.61 36.66
C ALA A 893 -17.90 13.93 37.16
N ALA A 894 -16.90 13.87 38.04
CA ALA A 894 -16.10 15.02 38.44
C ALA A 894 -15.26 15.60 37.28
N GLU A 895 -14.60 14.75 36.47
CA GLU A 895 -13.89 15.22 35.26
C GLU A 895 -14.84 15.96 34.32
N LEU A 896 -16.04 15.44 34.10
CA LEU A 896 -17.06 16.06 33.27
C LEU A 896 -17.53 17.41 33.83
N LEU A 897 -17.81 17.49 35.14
CA LEU A 897 -18.14 18.74 35.82
C LEU A 897 -17.08 19.81 35.61
N PHE A 898 -15.80 19.41 35.61
CA PHE A 898 -14.67 20.32 35.43
C PHE A 898 -14.17 20.41 33.99
N GLY A 899 -15.07 20.26 33.00
CA GLY A 899 -14.74 20.50 31.59
C GLY A 899 -13.83 19.45 30.97
N ASN A 900 -13.96 18.19 31.38
CA ASN A 900 -13.10 17.06 31.00
C ASN A 900 -11.61 17.20 31.40
N ILE A 901 -11.30 18.03 32.39
CA ILE A 901 -9.94 18.14 32.93
C ILE A 901 -9.67 16.94 33.83
N LYS A 902 -8.59 16.19 33.56
CA LYS A 902 -8.17 15.05 34.38
C LYS A 902 -7.53 15.50 35.70
N ALA A 903 -7.83 14.81 36.80
CA ALA A 903 -7.28 15.08 38.13
C ALA A 903 -5.75 15.12 38.16
N GLU A 904 -5.08 14.25 37.39
CA GLU A 904 -3.62 14.20 37.28
C GLU A 904 -3.00 15.49 36.70
N ARG A 905 -3.69 16.15 35.76
CA ARG A 905 -3.24 17.42 35.18
C ARG A 905 -3.38 18.58 36.17
N VAL A 906 -4.44 18.57 36.96
CA VAL A 906 -4.64 19.56 38.03
C VAL A 906 -3.59 19.37 39.13
N TYR A 907 -3.38 18.13 39.58
CA TYR A 907 -2.42 17.82 40.63
C TYR A 907 -0.97 18.11 40.24
N SER A 908 -0.58 17.83 38.98
CA SER A 908 0.77 18.13 38.48
C SER A 908 1.05 19.64 38.37
N CYS A 909 0.11 20.43 37.87
CA CYS A 909 0.19 21.91 37.89
C CYS A 909 0.24 22.46 39.32
N TYR A 910 -0.56 21.90 40.23
CA TYR A 910 -0.60 22.26 41.65
C TYR A 910 0.73 22.00 42.37
N LYS A 911 1.29 20.79 42.24
CA LYS A 911 2.57 20.42 42.87
C LYS A 911 3.73 21.26 42.31
N GLY A 912 3.68 21.60 41.02
CA GLY A 912 4.64 22.49 40.38
C GLY A 912 4.65 23.91 40.94
N GLN A 913 3.50 24.43 41.38
CA GLN A 913 3.39 25.73 42.07
C GLN A 913 3.76 25.66 43.56
N LYS A 914 3.40 24.59 44.27
CA LYS A 914 3.75 24.40 45.69
C LYS A 914 5.26 24.22 45.91
N ASN A 915 5.93 23.49 45.02
CA ASN A 915 7.40 23.35 45.01
C ASN A 915 8.13 24.63 44.55
N GLY A 916 7.42 25.62 44.02
CA GLY A 916 7.96 26.95 43.70
C GLY A 916 7.89 27.95 44.86
N GLN A 917 7.22 27.60 45.97
CA GLN A 917 7.01 28.50 47.11
C GLN A 917 7.52 27.98 48.46
N ASN A 918 8.06 26.76 48.57
CA ASN A 918 8.80 26.34 49.76
C ASN A 918 9.90 25.31 49.45
N CYS A 919 11.08 25.59 49.99
CA CYS A 919 12.34 24.82 50.06
C CYS A 919 13.26 24.89 48.81
N ASP A 920 14.48 25.44 48.79
CA ASP A 920 15.39 25.91 49.86
C ASP A 920 15.24 25.18 51.19
N GLN A 921 15.40 23.86 51.16
CA GLN A 921 16.07 23.11 52.21
C GLN A 921 16.16 21.63 51.83
N LYS A 922 17.41 21.19 51.82
CA LYS A 922 17.88 19.82 51.80
C LYS A 922 17.24 19.08 52.99
N ASP A 923 16.74 17.86 52.79
CA ASP A 923 17.54 16.69 53.19
C ASP A 923 16.94 15.34 52.80
N HIS A 924 17.88 14.41 52.66
CA HIS A 924 17.79 13.03 52.19
C HIS A 924 16.85 12.12 53.00
N CYS A 925 16.19 11.20 52.30
CA CYS A 925 16.46 9.76 52.51
C CYS A 925 16.08 8.93 51.29
N LYS A 926 17.06 8.14 50.83
CA LYS A 926 17.01 7.15 49.74
C LYS A 926 16.01 6.04 50.09
N GLU A 927 15.38 5.36 49.15
CA GLU A 927 15.76 4.07 48.54
C GLU A 927 14.41 3.43 48.11
N THR A 928 14.17 2.69 47.03
CA THR A 928 14.98 1.91 46.09
C THR A 928 14.06 1.61 44.89
N ILE A 929 14.56 1.70 43.67
CA ILE A 929 13.99 1.00 42.51
C ILE A 929 14.79 -0.31 42.38
N PRO A 930 14.19 -1.49 42.18
CA PRO A 930 14.87 -2.53 41.43
C PRO A 930 14.62 -2.26 39.95
N LYS A 931 15.66 -1.79 39.27
CA LYS A 931 15.76 -1.83 37.81
C LYS A 931 16.22 -3.23 37.43
N ALA A 932 15.62 -3.81 36.40
CA ALA A 932 16.36 -4.59 35.42
C ALA A 932 16.25 -3.80 34.09
N ILE A 933 17.19 -2.87 33.87
CA ILE A 933 18.28 -2.90 32.86
C ILE A 933 17.77 -2.33 31.52
N GLY A 934 18.26 -1.21 30.96
CA GLY A 934 19.37 -0.30 31.27
C GLY A 934 19.82 0.33 29.93
N LYS A 935 19.34 1.53 29.55
CA LYS A 935 19.79 2.90 29.82
C LYS A 935 21.05 3.36 29.04
N ALA A 936 20.86 4.47 28.33
CA ALA A 936 21.85 5.29 27.64
C ALA A 936 22.86 5.97 28.58
N VAL A 937 24.03 6.29 28.01
CA VAL A 937 25.09 7.16 28.54
C VAL A 937 25.06 8.50 27.77
N VAL A 938 25.24 9.61 28.50
CA VAL A 938 25.59 10.94 27.97
C VAL A 938 26.65 11.51 28.92
N ASP A 939 27.68 12.14 28.35
CA ASP A 939 28.65 13.07 28.95
C ASP A 939 29.18 13.93 27.78
N SER A 940 29.65 15.18 27.87
CA SER A 940 29.45 16.40 28.68
C SER A 940 30.46 17.47 28.15
N CYS A 941 30.39 18.72 28.64
CA CYS A 941 31.37 19.86 28.55
C CYS A 941 31.14 20.92 27.43
N SER A 942 30.67 22.16 27.73
CA SER A 942 31.38 23.41 28.18
C SER A 942 32.03 24.18 27.00
N SER A 943 32.08 25.50 26.81
CA SER A 943 31.87 26.74 27.58
C SER A 943 32.17 27.93 26.63
N GLY A 944 31.69 29.15 26.92
CA GLY A 944 32.35 30.39 26.46
C GLY A 944 31.47 31.42 25.74
N ALA A 945 31.32 32.60 26.36
CA ALA A 945 30.65 33.78 25.82
C ALA A 945 31.64 34.66 25.02
N ASP A 946 31.22 35.27 23.90
CA ASP A 946 31.26 36.74 23.76
C ASP A 946 30.48 37.27 22.53
N LYS A 947 30.14 38.55 22.62
CA LYS A 947 29.13 39.31 21.84
C LYS A 947 29.54 39.70 20.41
N SER A 948 28.58 39.71 19.47
CA SER A 948 28.22 40.92 18.68
C SER A 948 27.00 40.71 17.75
N GLN A 949 26.05 41.65 17.84
CA GLN A 949 25.05 42.13 16.86
C GLN A 949 24.28 41.13 15.97
N GLN A 950 23.02 40.86 16.30
CA GLN A 950 21.79 41.41 15.67
C GLN A 950 21.48 40.83 14.28
N VAL A 951 20.38 40.08 14.16
CA VAL A 951 19.13 40.47 13.47
C VAL A 951 18.11 39.31 13.54
N GLU A 952 16.93 39.63 14.07
CA GLU A 952 15.56 39.10 13.86
C GLU A 952 15.26 37.62 13.55
N GLY A 953 14.39 37.04 14.40
CA GLY A 953 13.60 35.83 14.10
C GLY A 953 12.80 35.35 15.32
N LYS A 954 11.58 35.86 15.51
CA LYS A 954 10.67 35.62 16.65
C LYS A 954 10.37 34.14 16.93
N HIS A 955 10.81 33.62 18.07
CA HIS A 955 10.21 32.43 18.69
C HIS A 955 9.02 32.84 19.57
N HIS A 956 7.81 32.43 19.19
CA HIS A 956 6.66 32.46 20.10
C HIS A 956 6.88 31.45 21.24
N HIS A 957 7.11 31.95 22.45
CA HIS A 957 6.91 31.19 23.68
C HIS A 957 5.44 30.76 23.78
N HIS A 958 5.14 29.49 23.53
CA HIS A 958 3.88 28.91 23.96
C HIS A 958 3.83 28.92 25.49
N LYS A 959 3.06 29.85 26.07
CA LYS A 959 2.67 29.79 27.48
C LYS A 959 2.03 28.42 27.74
N LYS A 960 2.69 27.59 28.56
CA LYS A 960 2.14 26.31 29.00
C LYS A 960 0.83 26.59 29.76
N VAL A 961 -0.27 26.03 29.28
CA VAL A 961 -1.61 26.27 29.83
C VAL A 961 -1.68 25.76 31.27
N ASP A 962 -2.02 26.65 32.22
CA ASP A 962 -2.19 26.28 33.63
C ASP A 962 -3.57 25.67 33.86
N PHE A 963 -3.64 24.33 33.79
CA PHE A 963 -4.87 23.58 33.99
C PHE A 963 -5.43 23.71 35.42
N ARG A 964 -4.59 24.02 36.43
CA ARG A 964 -5.09 24.30 37.79
C ARG A 964 -5.90 25.60 37.81
N LEU A 965 -5.42 26.64 37.11
CA LEU A 965 -6.12 27.93 37.06
C LEU A 965 -7.46 27.81 36.31
N ILE A 966 -7.49 27.11 35.18
CA ILE A 966 -8.74 26.85 34.43
C ILE A 966 -9.71 26.03 35.29
N TRP A 967 -9.21 25.01 36.00
CA TRP A 967 -10.00 24.20 36.91
C TRP A 967 -10.61 25.04 38.06
N LEU A 968 -9.83 25.93 38.68
CA LEU A 968 -10.31 26.87 39.71
C LEU A 968 -11.37 27.84 39.17
N ILE A 969 -11.22 28.32 37.93
CA ILE A 969 -12.21 29.20 37.28
C ILE A 969 -13.53 28.45 37.09
N LEU A 970 -13.50 27.22 36.57
CA LEU A 970 -14.70 26.40 36.40
C LEU A 970 -15.37 26.08 37.74
N LEU A 971 -14.59 25.78 38.78
CA LEU A 971 -15.09 25.56 40.13
C LEU A 971 -15.78 26.81 40.71
N LYS A 972 -15.21 27.99 40.48
CA LYS A 972 -15.82 29.28 40.87
C LYS A 972 -17.10 29.58 40.08
N MET A 973 -17.12 29.30 38.79
CA MET A 973 -18.31 29.49 37.95
C MET A 973 -19.44 28.55 38.34
N LEU A 974 -19.14 27.30 38.73
CA LEU A 974 -20.15 26.34 39.18
C LEU A 974 -20.85 26.77 40.47
N LEU A 975 -20.16 27.50 41.35
CA LEU A 975 -20.69 27.94 42.66
C LEU A 975 -21.14 29.41 42.69
N GLN A 976 -21.12 30.12 41.56
CA GLN A 976 -21.69 31.47 41.46
C GLN A 976 -23.21 31.40 41.35
N GLN A 977 -23.92 32.11 42.24
CA GLN A 977 -25.39 32.09 42.30
C GLN A 977 -26.04 32.91 41.17
N GLY A 978 -26.99 32.29 40.47
CA GLY A 978 -27.88 32.92 39.48
C GLY A 978 -28.33 31.91 38.41
N ASN A 979 -29.66 31.80 38.18
CA ASN A 979 -30.37 30.82 37.33
C ASN A 979 -29.50 30.05 36.32
N SER A 980 -29.07 28.86 36.74
CA SER A 980 -28.20 28.00 35.97
C SER A 980 -28.98 27.15 34.95
N PRO A 981 -28.53 27.04 33.68
CA PRO A 981 -29.18 26.21 32.66
C PRO A 981 -28.66 24.76 32.63
N LEU A 982 -28.02 24.28 33.71
CA LEU A 982 -27.39 22.96 33.76
C LEU A 982 -28.42 21.83 33.89
N LYS A 983 -28.27 20.79 33.05
CA LYS A 983 -29.07 19.56 33.14
C LYS A 983 -28.21 18.40 33.66
N PHE A 984 -28.63 17.81 34.76
CA PHE A 984 -27.96 16.69 35.41
C PHE A 984 -28.67 15.39 35.08
N GLU A 985 -27.90 14.34 34.77
CA GLU A 985 -28.43 12.99 34.62
C GLU A 985 -27.91 12.13 35.77
N VAL A 986 -28.83 11.77 36.65
CA VAL A 986 -28.57 11.13 37.94
C VAL A 986 -29.19 9.75 37.94
N ASN A 987 -28.44 8.74 38.36
CA ASN A 987 -28.99 7.41 38.51
C ASN A 987 -29.47 7.22 39.96
N VAL A 988 -30.78 6.99 40.12
CA VAL A 988 -31.43 6.91 41.43
C VAL A 988 -31.59 5.44 41.79
N ASN A 989 -30.94 5.00 42.87
CA ASN A 989 -31.13 3.65 43.39
C ASN A 989 -31.76 3.69 44.78
N THR A 990 -33.06 3.42 44.86
CA THR A 990 -33.84 3.50 46.11
C THR A 990 -33.61 2.33 47.07
N SER A 991 -32.84 1.31 46.67
CA SER A 991 -32.54 0.13 47.49
C SER A 991 -31.26 0.24 48.32
N LEU A 992 -30.60 1.41 48.34
CA LEU A 992 -29.40 1.68 49.15
C LEU A 992 -29.79 2.64 50.27
N ASP A 993 -29.42 2.28 51.51
CA ASP A 993 -29.95 2.85 52.75
C ASP A 993 -29.92 4.39 52.80
N MET A 994 -31.03 4.98 53.27
CA MET A 994 -31.30 6.42 53.21
C MET A 994 -30.43 7.28 54.15
N GLU A 995 -29.66 6.66 55.04
CA GLU A 995 -28.71 7.38 55.90
C GLU A 995 -27.45 7.74 55.09
N ASN A 996 -27.41 9.00 54.62
CA ASN A 996 -26.35 9.72 53.89
C ASN A 996 -26.65 10.12 52.43
N GLY A 997 -27.91 10.07 51.98
CA GLY A 997 -28.38 10.78 50.78
C GLY A 997 -27.60 10.52 49.48
N LYS A 998 -27.69 9.31 48.92
CA LYS A 998 -26.88 8.91 47.75
C LYS A 998 -27.68 8.69 46.47
N PHE A 999 -28.07 9.80 45.87
CA PHE A 999 -28.32 9.86 44.43
C PHE A 999 -26.96 9.93 43.72
N GLU A 1000 -26.59 8.93 42.91
CA GLU A 1000 -25.28 8.91 42.24
C GLU A 1000 -25.35 9.65 40.91
N MET A 1001 -24.51 10.67 40.75
CA MET A 1001 -24.41 11.40 39.50
C MET A 1001 -23.52 10.63 38.52
N VAL A 1002 -24.11 10.21 37.40
CA VAL A 1002 -23.41 9.40 36.39
C VAL A 1002 -22.92 10.27 35.23
N SER A 1003 -23.67 11.31 34.87
CA SER A 1003 -23.26 12.25 33.82
C SER A 1003 -23.83 13.66 34.06
N VAL A 1004 -23.19 14.67 33.46
CA VAL A 1004 -23.63 16.06 33.50
C VAL A 1004 -23.56 16.63 32.10
N SER A 1005 -24.59 17.38 31.72
CA SER A 1005 -24.61 18.09 30.45
C SER A 1005 -24.73 19.60 30.68
N VAL A 1006 -23.70 20.32 30.24
CA VAL A 1006 -23.69 21.79 30.20
C VAL A 1006 -24.19 22.21 28.82
N PRO A 1007 -25.22 23.05 28.69
CA PRO A 1007 -25.58 23.59 27.38
C PRO A 1007 -24.40 24.41 26.85
N CYS A 1008 -23.99 24.17 25.61
CA CYS A 1008 -22.97 24.98 24.95
C CYS A 1008 -23.36 26.47 25.02
N ILE A 1009 -22.59 27.27 25.75
CA ILE A 1009 -22.73 28.72 25.79
C ILE A 1009 -22.48 29.22 24.36
N ARG A 1010 -23.53 29.59 23.64
CA ARG A 1010 -23.39 30.50 22.49
C ARG A 1010 -23.09 31.88 23.08
N THR A 1011 -21.81 32.25 23.11
CA THR A 1011 -21.38 33.63 23.32
C THR A 1011 -22.08 34.51 22.27
N ARG A 1012 -22.85 35.50 22.73
CA ARG A 1012 -23.33 36.59 21.88
C ARG A 1012 -22.20 37.54 21.54
#